data_AF-K9FX46-F1
#
_entry.id   AF-K9FX46-F1
#
_cell.length_a   1.000
_cell.length_b   1.000
_cell.length_c   1.000
_cell.angle_alpha   90.00
_cell.angle_beta   90.00
_cell.angle_gamma   90.00
#
_symmetry.space_group_name_H-M   'P 1'
#
loop_
_entity.id
_entity.type
_entity.pdbx_description
1 polymer ?
#
loop_
_entity_poly.entity_id
_entity_poly.type
_entity_poly.pdbx_seq_one_letter_code
_entity_poly.pdbx_strand_id
1 'polypeptide(L)'
;MTFENEVQVPLPEWSSPAEEARYRTYFFRVLENGQPNQVKEAMVDPRSVELVGLLPPAVFIKALHLLSPAHFVIPYRDLHHTLHGWGVLMLGLKTLEAMFDDFTRDLLTIIQYRTVAGYPPQLAEYTHLFNCAQAMGNGPLVNALWDGMYANDVTPDTVCYNHYMSALVWNHCYVGKEAYHTRIIPHSYKKRRMIDPNPGWRGYATAWNSVKGTVLDIFSQMSQDGLTGNEQTYINILLAAARVGDMEATKSTLKTVWNVDVDAISAERDNSMLPPVTPYDTWSGLYPTEHLLFAVAHAFGTNNDMYAAMRTVDFMASSYNINISAKVWSELLERTFTLSKEHKRRQAEDGRTGQVPRDMVRDLFEILTTEPYNVPATLQMYRFLTQTNKLDRNLKACKRDMRKAYKVLSQTRAKRKEARNSVMQCLQPVLDSMKPPANGGRKVRDETKHQRQTGMEPDLLLLQCPLLAEAINTYDLLRLEVFQQIYQLQRIAYSIIITDKWSDISPKAWELQERPKLLEEWKDFLPERNRYEYRDGDVGIIDFQGETNAKSRHMSQHGRIHARRMPDESELFHPIEPKVLDDRIFWEILLREYPQLDPSVSPLNRIYSFQVEHTKELREKLRKLKTRVDYPEEHPLSQENNSSGGFYGRIHALGFDAKPQNSIFWRDSNPWC
;
A
#
# COMPACT_ATOMS: atom_id res chain seq x y z
N MET A 1 -12.59 -29.77 24.90
CA MET A 1 -11.76 -29.35 26.05
C MET A 1 -12.41 -28.11 26.62
N THR A 2 -12.67 -28.15 27.91
CA THR A 2 -13.48 -27.21 28.69
C THR A 2 -12.87 -25.80 28.75
N PHE A 3 -13.76 -24.80 28.75
CA PHE A 3 -13.51 -23.38 29.01
C PHE A 3 -12.85 -23.21 30.39
N GLU A 4 -11.55 -22.91 30.46
CA GLU A 4 -10.87 -22.41 31.68
C GLU A 4 -9.37 -22.12 31.44
N ASN A 5 -9.01 -21.51 30.31
CA ASN A 5 -7.73 -20.81 30.22
C ASN A 5 -8.05 -19.32 30.09
N GLU A 6 -8.32 -18.69 31.24
CA GLU A 6 -8.22 -17.24 31.35
C GLU A 6 -6.82 -16.85 30.88
N VAL A 7 -6.75 -16.20 29.71
CA VAL A 7 -5.55 -15.45 29.34
C VAL A 7 -5.45 -14.32 30.36
N GLN A 8 -4.69 -14.56 31.43
CA GLN A 8 -4.36 -13.55 32.40
C GLN A 8 -3.54 -12.49 31.68
N VAL A 9 -4.19 -11.39 31.28
CA VAL A 9 -3.48 -10.17 30.91
C VAL A 9 -2.83 -9.68 32.20
N PRO A 10 -1.50 -9.71 32.32
CA PRO A 10 -0.84 -9.34 33.57
C PRO A 10 -1.20 -7.89 33.90
N LEU A 11 -1.75 -7.68 35.10
CA LEU A 11 -2.01 -6.34 35.61
C LEU A 11 -0.68 -5.59 35.73
N PRO A 12 -0.65 -4.28 35.42
CA PRO A 12 0.56 -3.50 35.51
C PRO A 12 1.07 -3.43 36.96
N GLU A 13 2.34 -3.77 37.15
CA GLU A 13 3.04 -3.48 38.40
C GLU A 13 3.53 -2.03 38.37
N TRP A 14 2.92 -1.17 39.20
CA TRP A 14 3.32 0.22 39.34
C TRP A 14 4.45 0.37 40.35
N SER A 15 5.48 1.16 40.02
CA SER A 15 6.58 1.44 40.94
C SER A 15 6.15 2.31 42.12
N SER A 16 5.08 3.11 41.95
CA SER A 16 4.45 3.91 43.01
C SER A 16 3.03 4.37 42.63
N PRO A 17 2.16 4.70 43.61
CA PRO A 17 0.84 5.30 43.35
C PRO A 17 0.90 6.65 42.61
N ALA A 18 2.01 7.38 42.76
CA ALA A 18 2.23 8.65 42.06
C ALA A 18 2.48 8.44 40.56
N GLU A 19 3.13 7.33 40.18
CA GLU A 19 3.35 6.95 38.79
C GLU A 19 2.03 6.59 38.11
N GLU A 20 1.21 5.77 38.78
CA GLU A 20 -0.13 5.39 38.32
C GLU A 20 -1.02 6.63 38.08
N ALA A 21 -1.08 7.55 39.04
CA ALA A 21 -1.88 8.77 38.91
C ALA A 21 -1.42 9.67 37.74
N ARG A 22 -0.10 9.76 37.52
CA ARG A 22 0.49 10.49 36.37
C ARG A 22 0.11 9.83 35.05
N TYR A 23 0.26 8.51 34.95
CA TYR A 23 -0.09 7.77 33.74
C TYR A 23 -1.58 7.86 33.42
N ARG A 24 -2.45 7.74 34.43
CA ARG A 24 -3.90 7.91 34.29
C ARG A 24 -4.24 9.29 33.73
N THR A 25 -3.63 10.34 34.26
CA THR A 25 -3.83 11.72 33.77
C THR A 25 -3.37 11.86 32.31
N TYR A 26 -2.24 11.26 31.97
CA TYR A 26 -1.73 11.22 30.60
C TYR A 26 -2.69 10.50 29.64
N PHE A 27 -3.19 9.32 30.02
CA PHE A 27 -4.09 8.52 29.21
C PHE A 27 -5.35 9.31 28.81
N PHE A 28 -6.03 9.93 29.78
CA PHE A 28 -7.23 10.72 29.49
C PHE A 28 -6.93 11.95 28.63
N ARG A 29 -5.80 12.63 28.85
CA ARG A 29 -5.35 13.74 28.01
C ARG A 29 -5.14 13.32 26.56
N VAL A 30 -4.58 12.13 26.32
CA VAL A 30 -4.42 11.58 24.97
C VAL A 30 -5.77 11.35 24.29
N LEU A 31 -6.74 10.80 25.02
CA LEU A 31 -8.10 10.60 24.49
C LEU A 31 -8.79 11.94 24.18
N GLU A 32 -8.62 12.96 25.01
CA GLU A 32 -9.15 14.30 24.78
C GLU A 32 -8.52 14.97 23.54
N ASN A 33 -7.20 14.81 23.35
CA ASN A 33 -6.50 15.33 22.18
C ASN A 33 -6.95 14.64 20.87
N GLY A 34 -7.35 13.36 20.95
CA GLY A 34 -7.94 12.62 19.84
C GLY A 34 -6.99 12.33 18.66
N GLN A 35 -5.67 12.42 18.84
CA GLN A 35 -4.72 12.13 17.77
C GLN A 35 -4.61 10.61 17.57
N PRO A 36 -4.89 10.06 16.36
CA PRO A 36 -5.03 8.61 16.16
C PRO A 36 -3.84 7.76 16.61
N ASN A 37 -2.60 8.19 16.32
CA ASN A 37 -1.41 7.42 16.69
C ASN A 37 -1.22 7.41 18.22
N GLN A 38 -1.39 8.55 18.86
CA GLN A 38 -1.25 8.65 20.31
C GLN A 38 -2.33 7.83 21.03
N VAL A 39 -3.59 7.91 20.57
CA VAL A 39 -4.70 7.12 21.11
C VAL A 39 -4.41 5.62 20.97
N LYS A 40 -3.97 5.17 19.79
CA LYS A 40 -3.58 3.77 19.58
C LYS A 40 -2.48 3.33 20.57
N GLU A 41 -1.39 4.09 20.66
CA GLU A 41 -0.26 3.74 21.55
C GLU A 41 -0.69 3.73 23.03
N ALA A 42 -1.55 4.66 23.45
CA ALA A 42 -2.05 4.72 24.82
C ALA A 42 -3.02 3.57 25.15
N MET A 43 -3.86 3.13 24.21
CA MET A 43 -4.85 2.06 24.44
C MET A 43 -4.28 0.64 24.34
N VAL A 44 -3.15 0.45 23.64
CA VAL A 44 -2.46 -0.85 23.51
C VAL A 44 -1.46 -1.10 24.64
N ASP A 45 -1.04 -0.04 25.34
CA ASP A 45 -0.09 -0.15 26.44
C ASP A 45 -0.66 -1.06 27.56
N PRO A 46 0.06 -2.10 28.00
CA PRO A 46 -0.39 -2.99 29.09
C PRO A 46 -0.73 -2.26 30.39
N ARG A 47 -0.17 -1.07 30.62
CA ARG A 47 -0.51 -0.22 31.78
C ARG A 47 -1.91 0.39 31.70
N SER A 48 -2.54 0.35 30.54
CA SER A 48 -3.86 0.93 30.28
C SER A 48 -5.01 -0.08 30.41
N VAL A 49 -4.75 -1.37 30.69
CA VAL A 49 -5.78 -2.44 30.72
C VAL A 49 -7.01 -2.03 31.52
N GLU A 50 -6.80 -1.62 32.79
CA GLU A 50 -7.89 -1.17 33.66
C GLU A 50 -8.52 0.13 33.17
N LEU A 51 -7.72 1.07 32.64
CA LEU A 51 -8.21 2.35 32.15
C LEU A 51 -9.14 2.19 30.93
N VAL A 52 -8.73 1.35 29.97
CA VAL A 52 -9.53 0.98 28.80
C VAL A 52 -10.82 0.27 29.25
N GLY A 53 -10.72 -0.63 30.23
CA GLY A 53 -11.87 -1.29 30.85
C GLY A 53 -12.86 -0.35 31.54
N LEU A 54 -12.37 0.73 32.15
CA LEU A 54 -13.18 1.73 32.86
C LEU A 54 -13.79 2.82 31.97
N LEU A 55 -13.42 2.89 30.69
CA LEU A 55 -13.98 3.91 29.79
C LEU A 55 -15.52 3.78 29.69
N PRO A 56 -16.28 4.89 29.68
CA PRO A 56 -17.68 4.83 29.30
C PRO A 56 -17.82 4.29 27.86
N PRO A 57 -18.86 3.49 27.53
CA PRO A 57 -19.00 2.88 26.20
C PRO A 57 -18.92 3.90 25.05
N ALA A 58 -19.57 5.06 25.20
CA ALA A 58 -19.53 6.13 24.20
C ALA A 58 -18.14 6.77 24.01
N VAL A 59 -17.30 6.78 25.04
CA VAL A 59 -15.93 7.28 24.96
C VAL A 59 -15.02 6.22 24.32
N PHE A 60 -15.18 4.96 24.73
CA PHE A 60 -14.44 3.84 24.16
C PHE A 60 -14.67 3.74 22.65
N ILE A 61 -15.92 3.72 22.19
CA ILE A 61 -16.21 3.60 20.75
C ILE A 61 -15.68 4.78 19.94
N LYS A 62 -15.74 6.01 20.50
CA LYS A 62 -15.15 7.20 19.86
C LYS A 62 -13.63 7.07 19.73
N ALA A 63 -12.96 6.60 20.78
CA ALA A 63 -11.52 6.36 20.75
C ALA A 63 -11.16 5.26 19.75
N LEU A 64 -11.90 4.15 19.76
CA LEU A 64 -11.73 3.04 18.80
C LEU A 64 -11.92 3.52 17.36
N HIS A 65 -12.93 4.35 17.08
CA HIS A 65 -13.15 4.91 15.74
C HIS A 65 -12.02 5.80 15.22
N LEU A 66 -11.18 6.37 16.09
CA LEU A 66 -9.96 7.09 15.66
C LEU A 66 -8.93 6.13 15.05
N LEU A 67 -8.95 4.85 15.43
CA LEU A 67 -8.16 3.78 14.82
C LEU A 67 -8.79 3.35 13.50
N SER A 68 -9.04 4.31 12.62
CA SER A 68 -9.74 4.06 11.36
C SER A 68 -8.81 3.53 10.26
N PRO A 69 -9.36 2.74 9.32
CA PRO A 69 -8.60 2.32 8.15
C PRO A 69 -8.17 3.50 7.26
N ALA A 70 -8.88 4.63 7.30
CA ALA A 70 -8.49 5.84 6.57
C ALA A 70 -7.13 6.41 7.02
N HIS A 71 -6.75 6.18 8.28
CA HIS A 71 -5.46 6.63 8.83
C HIS A 71 -4.39 5.54 8.78
N PHE A 72 -4.73 4.31 9.20
CA PHE A 72 -3.74 3.24 9.43
C PHE A 72 -3.57 2.25 8.28
N VAL A 73 -4.51 2.18 7.33
CA VAL A 73 -4.55 1.12 6.30
C VAL A 73 -4.47 1.71 4.89
N ILE A 74 -5.44 2.54 4.51
CA ILE A 74 -5.66 2.99 3.13
C ILE A 74 -4.45 3.75 2.56
N PRO A 75 -3.85 4.75 3.25
CA PRO A 75 -2.72 5.49 2.70
C PRO A 75 -1.51 4.59 2.41
N TYR A 76 -1.20 3.65 3.31
CA TYR A 76 -0.09 2.72 3.16
C TYR A 76 -0.36 1.69 2.06
N ARG A 77 -1.59 1.17 1.99
CA ARG A 77 -2.06 0.27 0.94
C ARG A 77 -1.86 0.89 -0.44
N ASP A 78 -2.34 2.11 -0.63
CA ASP A 78 -2.32 2.80 -1.92
C ASP A 78 -0.87 3.16 -2.33
N LEU A 79 -0.02 3.55 -1.36
CA LEU A 79 1.40 3.81 -1.60
C LEU A 79 2.21 2.52 -1.86
N HIS A 80 1.85 1.39 -1.27
CA HIS A 80 2.53 0.11 -1.49
C HIS A 80 2.09 -0.61 -2.77
N HIS A 81 0.90 -0.33 -3.31
CA HIS A 81 0.36 -0.97 -4.51
C HIS A 81 1.34 -1.00 -5.69
N THR A 82 2.16 0.05 -5.86
CA THR A 82 3.11 0.15 -6.98
C THR A 82 4.51 -0.40 -6.66
N LEU A 83 4.77 -0.75 -5.41
CA LEU A 83 6.02 -1.31 -4.95
C LEU A 83 6.01 -2.82 -5.14
N HIS A 84 7.06 -3.33 -5.79
CA HIS A 84 7.25 -4.76 -5.87
C HIS A 84 7.75 -5.29 -4.51
N GLY A 85 7.14 -6.34 -3.97
CA GLY A 85 7.48 -6.87 -2.63
C GLY A 85 8.97 -7.17 -2.42
N TRP A 86 9.67 -7.69 -3.43
CA TRP A 86 11.14 -7.83 -3.37
C TRP A 86 11.89 -6.51 -3.16
N GLY A 87 11.43 -5.44 -3.80
CA GLY A 87 11.99 -4.11 -3.63
C GLY A 87 11.81 -3.62 -2.20
N VAL A 88 10.60 -3.78 -1.64
CA VAL A 88 10.28 -3.45 -0.25
C VAL A 88 11.25 -4.15 0.71
N LEU A 89 11.41 -5.47 0.58
CA LEU A 89 12.29 -6.29 1.42
C LEU A 89 13.78 -5.91 1.27
N MET A 90 14.28 -5.80 0.04
CA MET A 90 15.69 -5.45 -0.22
C MET A 90 16.04 -4.06 0.29
N LEU A 91 15.06 -3.16 0.30
CA LEU A 91 15.21 -1.78 0.75
C LEU A 91 14.99 -1.66 2.27
N GLY A 92 14.62 -2.76 2.93
CA GLY A 92 14.34 -2.88 4.35
C GLY A 92 13.18 -2.00 4.80
N LEU A 93 12.22 -1.77 3.93
CA LEU A 93 10.92 -1.23 4.32
C LEU A 93 10.08 -2.34 4.95
N LYS A 94 9.20 -1.94 5.86
CA LYS A 94 8.16 -2.82 6.38
C LYS A 94 7.20 -3.22 5.25
N THR A 95 6.79 -4.48 5.20
CA THR A 95 5.83 -4.96 4.20
C THR A 95 4.42 -4.50 4.55
N LEU A 96 3.52 -4.47 3.55
CA LEU A 96 2.13 -4.07 3.79
C LEU A 96 1.45 -5.05 4.75
N GLU A 97 1.72 -6.34 4.55
CA GLU A 97 1.27 -7.44 5.39
C GLU A 97 1.68 -7.23 6.85
N ALA A 98 2.95 -6.89 7.11
CA ALA A 98 3.42 -6.65 8.47
C ALA A 98 2.82 -5.39 9.10
N MET A 99 2.49 -4.37 8.29
CA MET A 99 1.75 -3.20 8.80
C MET A 99 0.31 -3.56 9.19
N PHE A 100 -0.35 -4.40 8.39
CA PHE A 100 -1.70 -4.91 8.66
C PHE A 100 -1.74 -5.85 9.88
N ASP A 101 -0.75 -6.74 10.00
CA ASP A 101 -0.59 -7.62 11.15
C ASP A 101 -0.43 -6.81 12.45
N ASP A 102 0.43 -5.79 12.45
CA ASP A 102 0.64 -4.92 13.60
C ASP A 102 -0.61 -4.15 13.98
N PHE A 103 -1.29 -3.56 13.00
CA PHE A 103 -2.51 -2.81 13.25
C PHE A 103 -3.65 -3.70 13.78
N THR A 104 -3.78 -4.92 13.25
CA THR A 104 -4.80 -5.87 13.73
C THR A 104 -4.50 -6.33 15.14
N ARG A 105 -3.23 -6.66 15.45
CA ARG A 105 -2.84 -7.02 16.81
C ARG A 105 -3.20 -5.90 17.78
N ASP A 106 -2.85 -4.66 17.45
CA ASP A 106 -3.16 -3.50 18.26
C ASP A 106 -4.69 -3.37 18.51
N LEU A 107 -5.52 -3.53 17.46
CA LEU A 107 -6.99 -3.53 17.59
C LEU A 107 -7.51 -4.67 18.50
N LEU A 108 -7.05 -5.89 18.27
CA LEU A 108 -7.51 -7.06 19.04
C LEU A 108 -7.08 -6.98 20.51
N THR A 109 -5.88 -6.44 20.80
CA THR A 109 -5.43 -6.17 22.17
C THR A 109 -6.35 -5.18 22.87
N ILE A 110 -6.74 -4.09 22.21
CA ILE A 110 -7.67 -3.10 22.79
C ILE A 110 -9.03 -3.74 23.11
N ILE A 111 -9.56 -4.56 22.19
CA ILE A 111 -10.82 -5.27 22.40
C ILE A 111 -10.68 -6.27 23.55
N GLN A 112 -9.57 -7.00 23.63
CA GLN A 112 -9.31 -7.93 24.71
C GLN A 112 -9.29 -7.23 26.07
N TYR A 113 -8.64 -6.07 26.20
CA TYR A 113 -8.64 -5.28 27.44
C TYR A 113 -10.06 -4.89 27.86
N ARG A 114 -10.89 -4.53 26.88
CA ARG A 114 -12.28 -4.17 27.11
C ARG A 114 -13.14 -5.38 27.54
N THR A 115 -12.96 -6.52 26.88
CA THR A 115 -13.68 -7.77 27.17
C THR A 115 -13.35 -8.31 28.56
N VAL A 116 -12.08 -8.33 28.95
CA VAL A 116 -11.63 -8.79 30.29
C VAL A 116 -12.25 -7.94 31.41
N ALA A 117 -12.54 -6.67 31.14
CA ALA A 117 -13.25 -5.78 32.07
C ALA A 117 -14.78 -6.00 32.11
N GLY A 118 -15.29 -7.05 31.47
CA GLY A 118 -16.71 -7.40 31.45
C GLY A 118 -17.53 -6.69 30.38
N TYR A 119 -16.89 -6.04 29.40
CA TYR A 119 -17.55 -5.34 28.30
C TYR A 119 -17.20 -6.01 26.96
N PRO A 120 -17.87 -7.11 26.57
CA PRO A 120 -17.65 -7.72 25.27
C PRO A 120 -18.02 -6.74 24.14
N PRO A 121 -17.38 -6.86 22.95
CA PRO A 121 -17.69 -5.99 21.81
C PRO A 121 -19.16 -6.08 21.40
N GLN A 122 -19.77 -4.94 21.09
CA GLN A 122 -21.15 -4.84 20.61
C GLN A 122 -21.17 -4.50 19.12
N LEU A 123 -22.36 -4.24 18.57
CA LEU A 123 -22.55 -3.98 17.14
C LEU A 123 -21.63 -2.88 16.61
N ALA A 124 -21.44 -1.78 17.34
CA ALA A 124 -20.61 -0.67 16.90
C ALA A 124 -19.12 -1.07 16.81
N GLU A 125 -18.61 -1.78 17.82
CA GLU A 125 -17.24 -2.32 17.81
C GLU A 125 -17.04 -3.30 16.67
N TYR A 126 -17.96 -4.26 16.49
CA TYR A 126 -17.90 -5.22 15.38
C TYR A 126 -17.95 -4.53 14.02
N THR A 127 -18.84 -3.56 13.82
CA THR A 127 -18.94 -2.79 12.58
C THR A 127 -17.60 -2.13 12.24
N HIS A 128 -16.95 -1.53 13.24
CA HIS A 128 -15.64 -0.92 13.06
C HIS A 128 -14.54 -1.95 12.74
N LEU A 129 -14.49 -3.08 13.46
CA LEU A 129 -13.53 -4.16 13.21
C LEU A 129 -13.71 -4.75 11.80
N PHE A 130 -14.95 -4.95 11.36
CA PHE A 130 -15.26 -5.38 10.00
C PHE A 130 -14.80 -4.35 8.97
N ASN A 131 -14.99 -3.05 9.22
CA ASN A 131 -14.48 -1.98 8.37
C ASN A 131 -12.94 -2.04 8.22
N CYS A 132 -12.23 -2.27 9.32
CA CYS A 132 -10.78 -2.47 9.30
C CYS A 132 -10.40 -3.72 8.47
N ALA A 133 -11.08 -4.86 8.69
CA ALA A 133 -10.82 -6.11 7.98
C ALA A 133 -11.05 -5.98 6.46
N GLN A 134 -12.14 -5.34 6.02
CA GLN A 134 -12.40 -5.14 4.60
C GLN A 134 -11.39 -4.19 3.94
N ALA A 135 -10.93 -3.15 4.64
CA ALA A 135 -9.96 -2.20 4.10
C ALA A 135 -8.60 -2.85 3.83
N MET A 136 -8.25 -3.86 4.64
CA MET A 136 -7.06 -4.71 4.48
C MET A 136 -7.26 -5.87 3.50
N GLY A 137 -8.51 -6.18 3.12
CA GLY A 137 -8.83 -7.36 2.31
C GLY A 137 -8.46 -8.65 3.05
N ASN A 138 -8.84 -8.74 4.32
CA ASN A 138 -8.45 -9.84 5.20
C ASN A 138 -9.62 -10.80 5.47
N GLY A 139 -9.69 -11.85 4.65
CA GLY A 139 -10.70 -12.91 4.75
C GLY A 139 -10.69 -13.66 6.09
N PRO A 140 -9.53 -14.18 6.54
CA PRO A 140 -9.44 -14.91 7.81
C PRO A 140 -9.91 -14.10 9.01
N LEU A 141 -9.46 -12.84 9.13
CA LEU A 141 -9.91 -11.95 10.21
C LEU A 141 -11.42 -11.74 10.15
N VAL A 142 -11.98 -11.46 8.97
CA VAL A 142 -13.42 -11.17 8.86
C VAL A 142 -14.29 -12.37 9.24
N ASN A 143 -13.87 -13.59 8.90
CA ASN A 143 -14.57 -14.81 9.33
C ASN A 143 -14.54 -14.97 10.85
N ALA A 144 -13.36 -14.78 11.46
CA ALA A 144 -13.22 -14.83 12.92
C ALA A 144 -14.05 -13.76 13.64
N LEU A 145 -14.16 -12.56 13.08
CA LEU A 145 -15.03 -11.51 13.62
C LEU A 145 -16.51 -11.90 13.50
N TRP A 146 -16.91 -12.50 12.37
CA TRP A 146 -18.26 -12.98 12.12
C TRP A 146 -18.67 -14.05 13.13
N ASP A 147 -17.85 -15.09 13.30
CA ASP A 147 -18.08 -16.15 14.29
C ASP A 147 -18.13 -15.58 15.71
N GLY A 148 -17.23 -14.66 16.05
CA GLY A 148 -17.21 -14.00 17.36
C GLY A 148 -18.46 -13.16 17.64
N MET A 149 -19.01 -12.49 16.63
CA MET A 149 -20.22 -11.68 16.75
C MET A 149 -21.45 -12.54 17.09
N TYR A 150 -21.61 -13.69 16.44
CA TYR A 150 -22.67 -14.64 16.78
C TYR A 150 -22.45 -15.29 18.15
N ALA A 151 -21.21 -15.63 18.50
CA ALA A 151 -20.89 -16.19 19.82
C ALA A 151 -21.21 -15.22 20.97
N ASN A 152 -21.22 -13.91 20.71
CA ASN A 152 -21.59 -12.86 21.66
C ASN A 152 -23.05 -12.40 21.53
N ASP A 153 -23.89 -13.15 20.81
CA ASP A 153 -25.31 -12.84 20.59
C ASP A 153 -25.57 -11.43 20.00
N VAL A 154 -24.65 -10.93 19.17
CA VAL A 154 -24.79 -9.63 18.50
C VAL A 154 -25.43 -9.81 17.13
N THR A 155 -26.57 -9.17 16.90
CA THR A 155 -27.25 -9.20 15.60
C THR A 155 -26.57 -8.28 14.57
N PRO A 156 -26.15 -8.76 13.39
CA PRO A 156 -25.57 -7.92 12.35
C PRO A 156 -26.58 -6.97 11.73
N ASP A 157 -26.11 -5.81 11.28
CA ASP A 157 -26.85 -4.91 10.40
C ASP A 157 -26.35 -5.00 8.94
N THR A 158 -26.98 -4.23 8.04
CA THR A 158 -26.61 -4.17 6.62
C THR A 158 -25.13 -3.77 6.42
N VAL A 159 -24.57 -2.95 7.31
CA VAL A 159 -23.19 -2.48 7.20
C VAL A 159 -22.21 -3.62 7.54
N CYS A 160 -22.49 -4.38 8.60
CA CYS A 160 -21.74 -5.60 8.94
C CYS A 160 -21.72 -6.60 7.77
N TYR A 161 -22.88 -6.90 7.20
CA TYR A 161 -22.99 -7.77 6.02
C TYR A 161 -22.17 -7.27 4.83
N ASN A 162 -22.24 -5.96 4.55
CA ASN A 162 -21.50 -5.34 3.45
C ASN A 162 -19.98 -5.38 3.65
N HIS A 163 -19.51 -5.11 4.87
CA HIS A 163 -18.08 -5.24 5.19
C HIS A 163 -17.63 -6.70 5.13
N TYR A 164 -18.46 -7.63 5.58
CA TYR A 164 -18.17 -9.06 5.51
C TYR A 164 -17.97 -9.53 4.06
N MET A 165 -18.96 -9.26 3.19
CA MET A 165 -18.87 -9.58 1.76
C MET A 165 -17.66 -8.91 1.08
N SER A 166 -17.41 -7.63 1.38
CA SER A 166 -16.31 -6.86 0.81
C SER A 166 -14.94 -7.45 1.17
N ALA A 167 -14.72 -7.81 2.43
CA ALA A 167 -13.47 -8.43 2.88
C ALA A 167 -13.19 -9.77 2.18
N LEU A 168 -14.23 -10.57 1.91
CA LEU A 168 -14.11 -11.83 1.16
C LEU A 168 -13.80 -11.59 -0.34
N VAL A 169 -14.46 -10.62 -0.96
CA VAL A 169 -14.25 -10.23 -2.37
C VAL A 169 -12.82 -9.69 -2.60
N TRP A 170 -12.30 -8.94 -1.64
CA TRP A 170 -10.96 -8.35 -1.67
C TRP A 170 -9.90 -9.18 -0.96
N ASN A 171 -10.21 -10.42 -0.58
CA ASN A 171 -9.32 -11.27 0.19
C ASN A 171 -7.95 -11.42 -0.52
N HIS A 172 -6.86 -11.04 0.17
CA HIS A 172 -5.48 -10.94 -0.32
C HIS A 172 -5.23 -10.02 -1.54
N CYS A 173 -6.22 -9.29 -2.04
CA CYS A 173 -6.09 -8.53 -3.29
C CYS A 173 -5.20 -7.28 -3.18
N TYR A 174 -4.78 -6.90 -1.98
CA TYR A 174 -3.93 -5.72 -1.76
C TYR A 174 -2.47 -6.07 -1.43
N VAL A 175 -2.18 -7.35 -1.19
CA VAL A 175 -0.90 -7.80 -0.64
C VAL A 175 -0.23 -8.83 -1.55
N GLY A 176 1.07 -9.04 -1.34
CA GLY A 176 1.83 -10.09 -2.01
C GLY A 176 1.81 -10.04 -3.54
N LYS A 177 1.67 -11.22 -4.14
CA LYS A 177 1.59 -11.40 -5.61
C LYS A 177 0.15 -11.31 -6.11
N GLU A 178 -0.78 -11.63 -5.23
CA GLU A 178 -2.21 -11.67 -5.45
C GLU A 178 -2.71 -10.32 -5.97
N ALA A 179 -2.16 -9.22 -5.46
CA ALA A 179 -2.42 -7.86 -5.95
C ALA A 179 -2.16 -7.67 -7.46
N TYR A 180 -1.23 -8.43 -8.04
CA TYR A 180 -0.90 -8.38 -9.47
C TYR A 180 -1.65 -9.42 -10.31
N HIS A 181 -2.43 -10.30 -9.68
CA HIS A 181 -3.06 -11.47 -10.28
C HIS A 181 -4.59 -11.46 -10.12
N THR A 182 -5.21 -10.30 -10.33
CA THR A 182 -6.67 -10.10 -10.28
C THR A 182 -7.35 -10.35 -11.62
N ARG A 183 -6.59 -10.36 -12.73
CA ARG A 183 -7.09 -10.63 -14.08
C ARG A 183 -7.66 -12.04 -14.20
N ILE A 184 -8.86 -12.15 -14.75
CA ILE A 184 -9.54 -13.42 -15.00
C ILE A 184 -9.21 -13.92 -16.40
N ILE A 185 -8.53 -15.07 -16.43
CA ILE A 185 -8.17 -15.84 -17.62
C ILE A 185 -8.27 -17.33 -17.23
N PRO A 186 -8.37 -18.27 -18.20
CA PRO A 186 -8.48 -19.69 -17.90
C PRO A 186 -7.40 -20.20 -16.92
N HIS A 187 -6.17 -19.70 -17.05
CA HIS A 187 -5.08 -20.02 -16.13
C HIS A 187 -5.33 -19.57 -14.69
N SER A 188 -5.71 -18.29 -14.48
CA SER A 188 -5.93 -17.76 -13.14
C SER A 188 -7.13 -18.41 -12.46
N TYR A 189 -8.22 -18.64 -13.22
CA TYR A 189 -9.37 -19.40 -12.76
C TYR A 189 -8.96 -20.80 -12.28
N LYS A 190 -8.23 -21.56 -13.11
CA LYS A 190 -7.76 -22.91 -12.74
C LYS A 190 -6.87 -22.89 -11.48
N LYS A 191 -6.02 -21.87 -11.33
CA LYS A 191 -5.12 -21.76 -10.17
C LYS A 191 -5.87 -21.46 -8.87
N ARG A 192 -6.91 -20.64 -8.92
CA ARG A 192 -7.74 -20.28 -7.75
C ARG A 192 -8.79 -21.33 -7.37
N ARG A 193 -9.01 -22.33 -8.22
CA ARG A 193 -9.89 -23.48 -7.94
C ARG A 193 -9.22 -24.55 -7.06
N MET A 194 -7.89 -24.55 -6.97
CA MET A 194 -7.14 -25.58 -6.23
C MET A 194 -7.47 -25.50 -4.72
N ILE A 195 -7.44 -26.65 -4.03
CA ILE A 195 -7.74 -26.73 -2.59
C ILE A 195 -6.71 -25.93 -1.78
N ASP A 196 -5.43 -26.05 -2.12
CA ASP A 196 -4.36 -25.21 -1.59
C ASP A 196 -3.70 -24.43 -2.74
N PRO A 197 -4.18 -23.21 -3.02
CA PRO A 197 -3.56 -22.38 -4.05
C PRO A 197 -2.14 -21.95 -3.65
N ASN A 198 -1.23 -22.02 -4.62
CA ASN A 198 0.12 -21.49 -4.44
C ASN A 198 0.13 -19.99 -4.16
N PRO A 199 1.18 -19.46 -3.49
CA PRO A 199 1.38 -18.02 -3.31
C PRO A 199 1.26 -17.25 -4.64
N GLY A 200 0.41 -16.23 -4.64
CA GLY A 200 -0.02 -15.45 -5.80
C GLY A 200 -1.40 -15.81 -6.35
N TRP A 201 -2.05 -16.84 -5.81
CA TRP A 201 -3.41 -17.27 -6.20
C TRP A 201 -4.30 -17.57 -4.99
N ARG A 202 -3.87 -17.15 -3.80
CA ARG A 202 -4.62 -17.32 -2.54
C ARG A 202 -5.62 -16.17 -2.38
N GLY A 203 -6.41 -16.23 -1.31
CA GLY A 203 -7.49 -15.28 -1.04
C GLY A 203 -8.83 -15.76 -1.58
N TYR A 204 -9.45 -14.97 -2.45
CA TYR A 204 -10.71 -15.38 -3.08
C TYR A 204 -10.53 -16.63 -3.96
N ALA A 205 -11.52 -17.52 -3.91
CA ALA A 205 -11.52 -18.80 -4.60
C ALA A 205 -12.59 -18.85 -5.71
N THR A 206 -12.48 -19.88 -6.56
CA THR A 206 -13.32 -20.08 -7.76
C THR A 206 -13.87 -21.52 -7.81
N ALA A 207 -14.88 -21.75 -8.64
CA ALA A 207 -15.58 -23.04 -8.79
C ALA A 207 -16.27 -23.55 -7.51
N TRP A 208 -15.84 -24.67 -6.92
CA TRP A 208 -16.53 -25.33 -5.81
C TRP A 208 -16.48 -24.53 -4.49
N ASN A 209 -15.44 -23.70 -4.31
CA ASN A 209 -15.33 -22.74 -3.21
C ASN A 209 -15.42 -21.30 -3.75
N SER A 210 -16.38 -21.05 -4.64
CA SER A 210 -16.49 -19.78 -5.35
C SER A 210 -16.89 -18.64 -4.41
N VAL A 211 -16.13 -17.54 -4.43
CA VAL A 211 -16.48 -16.32 -3.69
C VAL A 211 -17.86 -15.77 -4.08
N LYS A 212 -18.30 -15.98 -5.33
CA LYS A 212 -19.66 -15.63 -5.77
C LYS A 212 -20.71 -16.41 -4.99
N GLY A 213 -20.51 -17.72 -4.82
CA GLY A 213 -21.43 -18.57 -4.06
C GLY A 213 -21.55 -18.09 -2.62
N THR A 214 -20.41 -17.94 -1.95
CA THR A 214 -20.34 -17.44 -0.57
C THR A 214 -21.03 -16.08 -0.40
N VAL A 215 -20.79 -15.12 -1.30
CA VAL A 215 -21.42 -13.79 -1.22
C VAL A 215 -22.93 -13.85 -1.44
N LEU A 216 -23.41 -14.71 -2.34
CA LEU A 216 -24.85 -14.89 -2.55
C LEU A 216 -25.53 -15.59 -1.36
N ASP A 217 -24.86 -16.54 -0.72
CA ASP A 217 -25.35 -17.17 0.51
C ASP A 217 -25.46 -16.14 1.65
N ILE A 218 -24.44 -15.29 1.80
CA ILE A 218 -24.45 -14.18 2.77
C ILE A 218 -25.56 -13.18 2.46
N PHE A 219 -25.76 -12.82 1.20
CA PHE A 219 -26.86 -11.92 0.79
C PHE A 219 -28.24 -12.54 1.03
N SER A 220 -28.38 -13.85 0.81
CA SER A 220 -29.60 -14.60 1.13
C SER A 220 -29.87 -14.56 2.64
N GLN A 221 -28.85 -14.77 3.47
CA GLN A 221 -28.98 -14.67 4.93
C GLN A 221 -29.38 -13.25 5.35
N MET A 222 -28.72 -12.21 4.82
CA MET A 222 -29.08 -10.81 5.07
C MET A 222 -30.56 -10.54 4.74
N SER A 223 -31.06 -11.11 3.64
CA SER A 223 -32.47 -10.96 3.24
C SER A 223 -33.42 -11.72 4.17
N GLN A 224 -33.03 -12.90 4.65
CA GLN A 224 -33.80 -13.68 5.64
C GLN A 224 -33.88 -12.97 6.99
N ASP A 225 -32.84 -12.22 7.35
CA ASP A 225 -32.80 -11.36 8.54
C ASP A 225 -33.66 -10.09 8.38
N GLY A 226 -34.32 -9.90 7.23
CA GLY A 226 -35.21 -8.76 6.96
C GLY A 226 -34.48 -7.46 6.61
N LEU A 227 -33.18 -7.52 6.30
CA LEU A 227 -32.37 -6.35 5.96
C LEU A 227 -32.40 -6.09 4.45
N THR A 228 -32.50 -4.81 4.07
CA THR A 228 -32.50 -4.38 2.67
C THR A 228 -31.08 -4.08 2.18
N GLY A 229 -30.74 -4.58 0.99
CA GLY A 229 -29.47 -4.27 0.34
C GLY A 229 -29.40 -2.82 -0.15
N ASN A 230 -28.19 -2.26 -0.14
CA ASN A 230 -27.88 -0.92 -0.65
C ASN A 230 -26.82 -1.00 -1.77
N GLU A 231 -26.33 0.15 -2.26
CA GLU A 231 -25.35 0.23 -3.34
C GLU A 231 -24.13 -0.67 -3.06
N GLN A 232 -23.59 -0.62 -1.84
CA GLN A 232 -22.43 -1.42 -1.45
C GLN A 232 -22.71 -2.92 -1.48
N THR A 233 -23.92 -3.35 -1.12
CA THR A 233 -24.37 -4.75 -1.23
C THR A 233 -24.25 -5.23 -2.68
N TYR A 234 -24.81 -4.48 -3.61
CA TYR A 234 -24.81 -4.85 -5.02
C TYR A 234 -23.45 -4.69 -5.69
N ILE A 235 -22.61 -3.74 -5.23
CA ILE A 235 -21.18 -3.66 -5.61
C ILE A 235 -20.47 -4.96 -5.22
N ASN A 236 -20.69 -5.48 -4.02
CA ASN A 236 -20.05 -6.72 -3.56
C ASN A 236 -20.50 -7.93 -4.40
N ILE A 237 -21.80 -8.04 -4.71
CA ILE A 237 -22.34 -9.09 -5.59
C ILE A 237 -21.73 -9.00 -6.98
N LEU A 238 -21.69 -7.79 -7.55
CA LEU A 238 -21.12 -7.51 -8.87
C LEU A 238 -19.65 -7.90 -8.94
N LEU A 239 -18.86 -7.50 -7.95
CA LEU A 239 -17.44 -7.82 -7.87
C LEU A 239 -17.20 -9.31 -7.61
N ALA A 240 -18.01 -9.97 -6.79
CA ALA A 240 -17.90 -11.42 -6.54
C ALA A 240 -18.16 -12.22 -7.82
N ALA A 241 -19.15 -11.84 -8.62
CA ALA A 241 -19.40 -12.42 -9.95
C ALA A 241 -18.21 -12.19 -10.90
N ALA A 242 -17.70 -10.96 -10.95
CA ALA A 242 -16.55 -10.61 -11.78
C ALA A 242 -15.28 -11.39 -11.38
N ARG A 243 -15.06 -11.65 -10.09
CA ARG A 243 -13.91 -12.43 -9.58
C ARG A 243 -13.88 -13.87 -10.07
N VAL A 244 -15.02 -14.42 -10.47
CA VAL A 244 -15.14 -15.78 -10.99
C VAL A 244 -15.40 -15.84 -12.49
N GLY A 245 -15.35 -14.70 -13.18
CA GLY A 245 -15.55 -14.62 -14.62
C GLY A 245 -17.01 -14.71 -15.09
N ASP A 246 -17.97 -14.55 -14.18
CA ASP A 246 -19.39 -14.60 -14.52
C ASP A 246 -19.90 -13.21 -14.93
N MET A 247 -19.59 -12.85 -16.17
CA MET A 247 -19.97 -11.54 -16.72
C MET A 247 -21.47 -11.38 -16.95
N GLU A 248 -22.20 -12.48 -17.15
CA GLU A 248 -23.66 -12.44 -17.27
C GLU A 248 -24.30 -12.03 -15.94
N ALA A 249 -23.83 -12.59 -14.82
CA ALA A 249 -24.29 -12.15 -13.50
C ALA A 249 -23.88 -10.68 -13.18
N THR A 250 -22.69 -10.26 -13.59
CA THR A 250 -22.24 -8.86 -13.46
C THR A 250 -23.18 -7.91 -14.22
N LYS A 251 -23.46 -8.18 -15.49
CA LYS A 251 -24.38 -7.37 -16.33
C LYS A 251 -25.81 -7.42 -15.79
N SER A 252 -26.28 -8.60 -15.39
CA SER A 252 -27.61 -8.80 -14.81
C SER A 252 -27.82 -7.98 -13.54
N THR A 253 -26.80 -7.88 -12.68
CA THR A 253 -26.85 -7.05 -11.47
C THR A 253 -27.03 -5.57 -11.84
N LEU A 254 -26.24 -5.07 -12.80
CA LEU A 254 -26.34 -3.68 -13.27
C LEU A 254 -27.70 -3.37 -13.90
N LYS A 255 -28.20 -4.29 -14.71
CA LYS A 255 -29.51 -4.18 -15.37
C LYS A 255 -30.67 -4.24 -14.38
N THR A 256 -30.60 -5.11 -13.38
CA THR A 256 -31.70 -5.30 -12.43
C THR A 256 -31.82 -4.13 -11.45
N VAL A 257 -30.71 -3.62 -10.94
CA VAL A 257 -30.73 -2.58 -9.91
C VAL A 257 -30.82 -1.18 -10.53
N TRP A 258 -30.01 -0.88 -11.56
CA TRP A 258 -29.88 0.48 -12.10
C TRP A 258 -30.44 0.64 -13.52
N ASN A 259 -31.03 -0.43 -14.09
CA ASN A 259 -31.46 -0.49 -15.50
C ASN A 259 -30.35 -0.16 -16.51
N VAL A 260 -29.10 -0.53 -16.18
CA VAL A 260 -27.93 -0.31 -17.03
C VAL A 260 -27.67 -1.57 -17.86
N ASP A 261 -28.08 -1.53 -19.13
CA ASP A 261 -27.86 -2.63 -20.08
C ASP A 261 -26.53 -2.45 -20.83
N VAL A 262 -25.50 -3.17 -20.37
CA VAL A 262 -24.12 -3.07 -20.88
C VAL A 262 -24.01 -3.52 -22.34
N ASP A 263 -24.80 -4.50 -22.76
CA ASP A 263 -24.77 -4.99 -24.13
C ASP A 263 -25.43 -3.98 -25.08
N ALA A 264 -26.52 -3.34 -24.66
CA ALA A 264 -27.12 -2.22 -25.39
C ALA A 264 -26.16 -1.02 -25.49
N ILE A 265 -25.51 -0.64 -24.38
CA ILE A 265 -24.49 0.42 -24.33
C ILE A 265 -23.33 0.14 -25.29
N SER A 266 -22.97 -1.13 -25.44
CA SER A 266 -21.87 -1.53 -26.33
C SER A 266 -22.27 -1.50 -27.81
N ALA A 267 -23.53 -1.85 -28.11
CA ALA A 267 -24.05 -1.89 -29.47
C ALA A 267 -24.44 -0.50 -30.01
N GLU A 268 -25.02 0.35 -29.17
CA GLU A 268 -25.48 1.70 -29.54
C GLU A 268 -24.47 2.76 -29.10
N ARG A 269 -24.14 3.70 -29.99
CA ARG A 269 -23.19 4.78 -29.69
C ARG A 269 -23.89 6.01 -29.13
N ASP A 270 -25.14 6.23 -29.50
CA ASP A 270 -25.93 7.36 -29.02
C ASP A 270 -26.62 7.02 -27.70
N ASN A 271 -26.15 7.65 -26.61
CA ASN A 271 -26.71 7.41 -25.28
C ASN A 271 -28.21 7.80 -25.18
N SER A 272 -28.73 8.65 -26.06
CA SER A 272 -30.15 9.04 -26.07
C SER A 272 -31.10 7.93 -26.56
N MET A 273 -30.56 6.94 -27.27
CA MET A 273 -31.31 5.77 -27.76
C MET A 273 -31.34 4.62 -26.75
N LEU A 274 -30.59 4.74 -25.65
CA LEU A 274 -30.54 3.73 -24.61
C LEU A 274 -31.75 3.82 -23.66
N PRO A 275 -32.18 2.71 -23.06
CA PRO A 275 -33.20 2.74 -22.02
C PRO A 275 -32.82 3.69 -20.88
N PRO A 276 -33.78 4.45 -20.32
CA PRO A 276 -33.49 5.33 -19.20
C PRO A 276 -33.05 4.53 -17.98
N VAL A 277 -32.06 5.03 -17.25
CA VAL A 277 -31.62 4.44 -15.98
C VAL A 277 -32.73 4.49 -14.94
N THR A 278 -32.67 3.61 -13.93
CA THR A 278 -33.60 3.66 -12.80
C THR A 278 -33.44 4.99 -12.05
N PRO A 279 -34.49 5.83 -11.92
CA PRO A 279 -34.37 7.07 -11.18
C PRO A 279 -34.30 6.76 -9.67
N TYR A 280 -33.22 7.20 -9.04
CA TYR A 280 -33.06 7.18 -7.59
C TYR A 280 -32.86 8.61 -7.09
N ASP A 281 -33.46 8.93 -5.95
CA ASP A 281 -33.12 10.16 -5.22
C ASP A 281 -31.70 10.08 -4.67
N THR A 282 -31.02 11.22 -4.52
CA THR A 282 -29.63 11.29 -4.04
C THR A 282 -29.43 10.79 -2.60
N TRP A 283 -30.51 10.72 -1.80
CA TRP A 283 -30.50 10.12 -0.45
C TRP A 283 -30.85 8.63 -0.45
N SER A 284 -31.22 8.04 -1.60
CA SER A 284 -31.46 6.61 -1.70
C SER A 284 -30.17 5.86 -1.44
N GLY A 285 -30.24 4.80 -0.63
CA GLY A 285 -29.10 3.88 -0.45
C GLY A 285 -28.67 3.16 -1.73
N LEU A 286 -29.46 3.24 -2.80
CA LEU A 286 -29.16 2.67 -4.12
C LEU A 286 -28.68 3.72 -5.14
N TYR A 287 -28.60 4.99 -4.77
CA TYR A 287 -28.06 6.01 -5.66
C TYR A 287 -26.59 5.70 -5.98
N PRO A 288 -26.20 5.56 -7.26
CA PRO A 288 -24.81 5.31 -7.63
C PRO A 288 -23.86 6.39 -7.14
N THR A 289 -22.68 5.98 -6.69
CA THR A 289 -21.57 6.84 -6.28
C THR A 289 -20.32 6.51 -7.08
N GLU A 290 -19.22 7.19 -6.78
CA GLU A 290 -17.92 6.85 -7.38
C GLU A 290 -17.47 5.42 -7.06
N HIS A 291 -18.01 4.78 -6.00
CA HIS A 291 -17.70 3.41 -5.64
C HIS A 291 -18.23 2.42 -6.68
N LEU A 292 -19.45 2.62 -7.19
CA LEU A 292 -19.98 1.80 -8.27
C LEU A 292 -19.22 2.04 -9.57
N LEU A 293 -18.87 3.28 -9.91
CA LEU A 293 -18.04 3.57 -11.09
C LEU A 293 -16.68 2.84 -11.02
N PHE A 294 -16.03 2.84 -9.85
CA PHE A 294 -14.81 2.07 -9.62
C PHE A 294 -15.05 0.56 -9.76
N ALA A 295 -16.14 0.05 -9.19
CA ALA A 295 -16.48 -1.38 -9.25
C ALA A 295 -16.72 -1.85 -10.69
N VAL A 296 -17.42 -1.05 -11.50
CA VAL A 296 -17.64 -1.31 -12.94
C VAL A 296 -16.30 -1.31 -13.68
N ALA A 297 -15.47 -0.27 -13.51
CA ALA A 297 -14.14 -0.21 -14.11
C ALA A 297 -13.28 -1.43 -13.75
N HIS A 298 -13.29 -1.83 -12.48
CA HIS A 298 -12.55 -2.98 -11.98
C HIS A 298 -13.09 -4.31 -12.53
N ALA A 299 -14.41 -4.51 -12.49
CA ALA A 299 -15.06 -5.75 -12.88
C ALA A 299 -14.83 -6.07 -14.36
N PHE A 300 -15.15 -5.13 -15.24
CA PHE A 300 -14.96 -5.31 -16.68
C PHE A 300 -13.47 -5.31 -17.06
N GLY A 301 -12.66 -4.44 -16.45
CA GLY A 301 -11.22 -4.38 -16.70
C GLY A 301 -10.47 -5.66 -16.31
N THR A 302 -10.82 -6.29 -15.18
CA THR A 302 -10.21 -7.57 -14.75
C THR A 302 -10.71 -8.76 -15.58
N ASN A 303 -11.87 -8.65 -16.21
CA ASN A 303 -12.43 -9.64 -17.13
C ASN A 303 -12.12 -9.35 -18.60
N ASN A 304 -11.16 -8.45 -18.85
CA ASN A 304 -10.61 -8.16 -20.18
C ASN A 304 -11.58 -7.46 -21.14
N ASP A 305 -12.61 -6.77 -20.63
CA ASP A 305 -13.54 -6.00 -21.44
C ASP A 305 -13.39 -4.49 -21.17
N MET A 306 -12.30 -3.93 -21.69
CA MET A 306 -11.96 -2.52 -21.46
C MET A 306 -12.95 -1.57 -22.11
N TYR A 307 -13.55 -1.95 -23.24
CA TYR A 307 -14.52 -1.11 -23.95
C TYR A 307 -15.84 -1.02 -23.20
N ALA A 308 -16.37 -2.13 -22.69
CA ALA A 308 -17.55 -2.12 -21.84
C ALA A 308 -17.28 -1.34 -20.54
N ALA A 309 -16.10 -1.48 -19.95
CA ALA A 309 -15.70 -0.71 -18.76
C ALA A 309 -15.82 0.80 -19.00
N MET A 310 -15.21 1.31 -20.08
CA MET A 310 -15.21 2.75 -20.38
C MET A 310 -16.62 3.26 -20.72
N ARG A 311 -17.34 2.58 -21.62
CA ARG A 311 -18.66 3.02 -22.07
C ARG A 311 -19.67 3.00 -20.92
N THR A 312 -19.63 1.98 -20.06
CA THR A 312 -20.55 1.87 -18.92
C THR A 312 -20.27 2.93 -17.87
N VAL A 313 -18.99 3.17 -17.53
CA VAL A 313 -18.61 4.24 -16.58
C VAL A 313 -19.06 5.61 -17.09
N ASP A 314 -18.80 5.92 -18.36
CA ASP A 314 -19.19 7.20 -18.98
C ASP A 314 -20.71 7.40 -19.01
N PHE A 315 -21.46 6.35 -19.40
CA PHE A 315 -22.91 6.36 -19.43
C PHE A 315 -23.50 6.57 -18.03
N MET A 316 -23.02 5.85 -17.01
CA MET A 316 -23.52 5.98 -15.64
C MET A 316 -23.16 7.33 -15.03
N ALA A 317 -21.92 7.79 -15.23
CA ALA A 317 -21.47 9.11 -14.75
C ALA A 317 -22.34 10.23 -15.32
N SER A 318 -22.65 10.16 -16.62
CA SER A 318 -23.52 11.15 -17.28
C SER A 318 -24.97 11.04 -16.82
N SER A 319 -25.52 9.83 -16.72
CA SER A 319 -26.93 9.59 -16.40
C SER A 319 -27.30 9.97 -14.96
N TYR A 320 -26.38 9.75 -14.02
CA TYR A 320 -26.55 10.06 -12.60
C TYR A 320 -25.79 11.33 -12.17
N ASN A 321 -25.19 12.07 -13.10
CA ASN A 321 -24.41 13.28 -12.82
C ASN A 321 -23.33 13.07 -11.72
N ILE A 322 -22.49 12.05 -11.90
CA ILE A 322 -21.42 11.66 -10.97
C ILE A 322 -20.07 12.02 -11.58
N ASN A 323 -19.23 12.72 -10.82
CA ASN A 323 -17.87 13.02 -11.26
C ASN A 323 -17.01 11.75 -11.25
N ILE A 324 -16.38 11.44 -12.38
CA ILE A 324 -15.42 10.34 -12.48
C ILE A 324 -14.14 10.73 -11.74
N SER A 325 -13.90 10.12 -10.58
CA SER A 325 -12.77 10.48 -9.73
C SER A 325 -11.43 9.98 -10.26
N ALA A 326 -10.34 10.56 -9.74
CA ALA A 326 -8.96 10.16 -10.08
C ALA A 326 -8.69 8.67 -9.84
N LYS A 327 -9.39 8.06 -8.86
CA LYS A 327 -9.29 6.64 -8.55
C LYS A 327 -9.87 5.76 -9.65
N VAL A 328 -11.03 6.13 -10.20
CA VAL A 328 -11.67 5.44 -11.33
C VAL A 328 -10.80 5.55 -12.58
N TRP A 329 -10.29 6.74 -12.90
CA TRP A 329 -9.37 6.93 -14.02
C TRP A 329 -8.07 6.14 -13.89
N SER A 330 -7.51 6.08 -12.68
CA SER A 330 -6.29 5.30 -12.42
C SER A 330 -6.53 3.80 -12.63
N GLU A 331 -7.69 3.28 -12.21
CA GLU A 331 -8.08 1.89 -12.44
C GLU A 331 -8.22 1.60 -13.94
N LEU A 332 -8.97 2.44 -14.68
CA LEU A 332 -9.14 2.29 -16.12
C LEU A 332 -7.78 2.32 -16.86
N LEU A 333 -6.88 3.23 -16.48
CA LEU A 333 -5.55 3.33 -17.09
C LEU A 333 -4.67 2.12 -16.76
N GLU A 334 -4.66 1.66 -15.51
CA GLU A 334 -3.89 0.48 -15.11
C GLU A 334 -4.37 -0.77 -15.85
N ARG A 335 -5.69 -0.95 -15.99
CA ARG A 335 -6.28 -2.08 -16.74
C ARG A 335 -5.96 -1.98 -18.23
N THR A 336 -6.12 -0.81 -18.84
CA THR A 336 -5.75 -0.56 -20.24
C THR A 336 -4.27 -0.87 -20.49
N PHE A 337 -3.37 -0.37 -19.65
CA PHE A 337 -1.93 -0.67 -19.74
C PHE A 337 -1.60 -2.14 -19.52
N THR A 338 -2.35 -2.84 -18.67
CA THR A 338 -2.16 -4.27 -18.46
C THR A 338 -2.58 -5.07 -19.68
N LEU A 339 -3.71 -4.72 -20.29
CA LEU A 339 -4.25 -5.37 -21.49
C LEU A 339 -3.50 -4.99 -22.78
N SER A 340 -2.76 -3.87 -22.80
CA SER A 340 -1.98 -3.46 -23.97
C SER A 340 -0.66 -4.21 -24.15
N LYS A 341 -0.25 -5.03 -23.15
CA LYS A 341 1.02 -5.75 -23.17
C LYS A 341 0.94 -7.03 -23.98
N GLU A 342 1.96 -7.25 -24.80
CA GLU A 342 2.18 -8.54 -25.47
C GLU A 342 2.84 -9.52 -24.52
N HIS A 343 2.17 -10.64 -24.25
CA HIS A 343 2.74 -11.76 -23.51
C HIS A 343 3.51 -12.71 -24.45
N LYS A 344 4.63 -13.25 -23.96
CA LYS A 344 5.47 -14.19 -24.73
C LYS A 344 5.28 -15.63 -24.22
N ARG A 345 5.57 -16.61 -25.09
CA ARG A 345 5.62 -18.05 -24.77
C ARG A 345 4.28 -18.59 -24.25
N ARG A 346 4.29 -19.41 -23.20
CA ARG A 346 3.10 -20.09 -22.62
C ARG A 346 1.99 -19.13 -22.16
N GLN A 347 2.29 -17.85 -21.99
CA GLN A 347 1.31 -16.82 -21.61
C GLN A 347 0.76 -16.05 -22.82
N ALA A 348 1.21 -16.34 -24.04
CA ALA A 348 0.83 -15.58 -25.24
C ALA A 348 -0.64 -15.79 -25.62
N GLU A 349 -1.17 -17.01 -25.50
CA GLU A 349 -2.58 -17.31 -25.81
C GLU A 349 -3.51 -16.65 -24.79
N ASP A 350 -3.32 -16.92 -23.50
CA ASP A 350 -4.08 -16.27 -22.42
C ASP A 350 -3.93 -14.74 -22.42
N GLY A 351 -2.77 -14.24 -22.84
CA GLY A 351 -2.46 -12.82 -22.89
C GLY A 351 -3.24 -12.04 -23.95
N ARG A 352 -3.66 -12.70 -25.04
CA ARG A 352 -4.43 -12.09 -26.15
C ARG A 352 -5.88 -11.78 -25.78
N THR A 353 -6.44 -12.47 -24.79
CA THR A 353 -7.83 -12.27 -24.38
C THR A 353 -8.07 -10.82 -23.96
N GLY A 354 -8.93 -10.11 -24.70
CA GLY A 354 -9.23 -8.69 -24.44
C GLY A 354 -8.05 -7.75 -24.60
N GLN A 355 -7.06 -8.11 -25.42
CA GLN A 355 -5.93 -7.23 -25.73
C GLN A 355 -6.42 -5.93 -26.37
N VAL A 356 -5.88 -4.81 -25.91
CA VAL A 356 -6.20 -3.48 -26.45
C VAL A 356 -5.00 -2.86 -27.19
N PRO A 357 -5.22 -1.95 -28.14
CA PRO A 357 -4.15 -1.18 -28.77
C PRO A 357 -3.33 -0.41 -27.73
N ARG A 358 -2.02 -0.28 -27.97
CA ARG A 358 -1.14 0.52 -27.10
C ARG A 358 -1.48 2.01 -27.13
N ASP A 359 -1.99 2.50 -28.27
CA ASP A 359 -2.41 3.88 -28.43
C ASP A 359 -3.54 4.25 -27.46
N MET A 360 -4.44 3.30 -27.16
CA MET A 360 -5.51 3.48 -26.17
C MET A 360 -4.99 3.88 -24.79
N VAL A 361 -3.78 3.45 -24.39
CA VAL A 361 -3.16 3.89 -23.13
C VAL A 361 -2.80 5.38 -23.18
N ARG A 362 -2.34 5.88 -24.32
CA ARG A 362 -1.97 7.29 -24.50
C ARG A 362 -3.22 8.14 -24.62
N ASP A 363 -4.21 7.69 -25.39
CA ASP A 363 -5.49 8.38 -25.56
C ASP A 363 -6.21 8.52 -24.22
N LEU A 364 -6.27 7.46 -23.42
CA LEU A 364 -6.88 7.49 -22.09
C LEU A 364 -6.13 8.42 -21.13
N PHE A 365 -4.80 8.42 -21.18
CA PHE A 365 -3.99 9.37 -20.39
C PHE A 365 -4.24 10.82 -20.82
N GLU A 366 -4.39 11.08 -22.11
CA GLU A 366 -4.72 12.42 -22.61
C GLU A 366 -6.11 12.85 -22.14
N ILE A 367 -7.13 11.99 -22.30
CA ILE A 367 -8.49 12.24 -21.84
C ILE A 367 -8.51 12.59 -20.35
N LEU A 368 -7.88 11.79 -19.49
CA LEU A 368 -7.95 12.02 -18.05
C LEU A 368 -7.18 13.28 -17.61
N THR A 369 -6.11 13.68 -18.31
CA THR A 369 -5.26 14.81 -17.91
C THR A 369 -5.66 16.15 -18.52
N THR A 370 -6.55 16.14 -19.52
CA THR A 370 -7.04 17.35 -20.21
C THR A 370 -8.46 17.72 -19.76
N GLU A 371 -8.97 18.86 -20.23
CA GLU A 371 -10.37 19.22 -20.00
C GLU A 371 -11.31 18.17 -20.62
N PRO A 372 -12.40 17.77 -19.93
CA PRO A 372 -12.94 18.38 -18.70
C PRO A 372 -12.41 17.83 -17.37
N TYR A 373 -11.62 16.74 -17.39
CA TYR A 373 -11.32 15.96 -16.18
C TYR A 373 -10.14 16.47 -15.36
N ASN A 374 -9.08 16.97 -16.01
CA ASN A 374 -7.92 17.60 -15.36
C ASN A 374 -7.30 16.79 -14.20
N VAL A 375 -7.29 15.46 -14.28
CA VAL A 375 -6.73 14.59 -13.24
C VAL A 375 -5.21 14.76 -13.17
N PRO A 376 -4.62 15.09 -12.01
CA PRO A 376 -3.18 15.24 -11.88
C PRO A 376 -2.43 13.95 -12.21
N ALA A 377 -1.50 14.02 -13.15
CA ALA A 377 -0.71 12.87 -13.56
C ALA A 377 0.23 12.40 -12.42
N THR A 378 0.10 11.13 -12.03
CA THR A 378 0.98 10.51 -11.03
C THR A 378 2.22 9.89 -11.67
N LEU A 379 3.24 9.57 -10.88
CA LEU A 379 4.45 8.93 -11.39
C LEU A 379 4.16 7.54 -11.97
N GLN A 380 3.21 6.80 -11.38
CA GLN A 380 2.76 5.50 -11.89
C GLN A 380 2.12 5.63 -13.28
N MET A 381 1.35 6.68 -13.55
CA MET A 381 0.80 6.94 -14.89
C MET A 381 1.91 7.19 -15.91
N TYR A 382 2.93 7.99 -15.57
CA TYR A 382 4.10 8.17 -16.43
C TYR A 382 4.92 6.89 -16.61
N ARG A 383 4.95 6.01 -15.61
CA ARG A 383 5.56 4.68 -15.74
C ARG A 383 4.83 3.84 -16.78
N PHE A 384 3.49 3.87 -16.80
CA PHE A 384 2.70 3.21 -17.84
C PHE A 384 3.05 3.76 -19.22
N LEU A 385 3.01 5.09 -19.41
CA LEU A 385 3.37 5.73 -20.67
C LEU A 385 4.79 5.41 -21.14
N THR A 386 5.77 5.51 -20.25
CA THR A 386 7.16 5.24 -20.60
C THR A 386 7.36 3.79 -21.01
N GLN A 387 6.70 2.86 -20.33
CA GLN A 387 6.78 1.45 -20.69
C GLN A 387 6.05 1.15 -22.00
N THR A 388 4.91 1.80 -22.27
CA THR A 388 4.21 1.71 -23.57
C THR A 388 5.10 2.22 -24.69
N ASN A 389 5.64 3.44 -24.55
CA ASN A 389 6.52 4.06 -25.55
C ASN A 389 7.80 3.25 -25.77
N LYS A 390 8.33 2.59 -24.73
CA LYS A 390 9.45 1.65 -24.86
C LYS A 390 9.07 0.45 -25.73
N LEU A 391 7.87 -0.12 -25.54
CA LEU A 391 7.41 -1.24 -26.37
C LEU A 391 7.29 -0.83 -27.86
N ASP A 392 6.95 0.43 -28.13
CA ASP A 392 6.91 1.01 -29.48
C ASP A 392 8.28 1.50 -29.98
N ARG A 393 9.32 1.31 -29.15
CA ARG A 393 10.69 1.72 -29.43
C ARG A 393 10.83 3.22 -29.71
N ASN A 394 10.00 4.06 -29.10
CA ASN A 394 10.03 5.51 -29.25
C ASN A 394 10.84 6.15 -28.11
N LEU A 395 12.13 6.42 -28.37
CA LEU A 395 13.06 6.95 -27.37
C LEU A 395 12.69 8.38 -26.95
N LYS A 396 12.34 9.23 -27.93
CA LYS A 396 11.99 10.63 -27.69
C LYS A 396 10.80 10.75 -26.73
N ALA A 397 9.77 9.94 -26.93
CA ALA A 397 8.61 9.90 -26.04
C ALA A 397 8.98 9.37 -24.65
N CYS A 398 9.80 8.32 -24.55
CA CYS A 398 10.30 7.83 -23.27
C CYS A 398 11.05 8.92 -22.49
N LYS A 399 11.98 9.64 -23.13
CA LYS A 399 12.73 10.74 -22.50
C LYS A 399 11.80 11.84 -22.01
N ARG A 400 10.82 12.25 -22.82
CA ARG A 400 9.82 13.26 -22.45
C ARG A 400 9.06 12.85 -21.20
N ASP A 401 8.53 11.63 -21.18
CA ASP A 401 7.66 11.17 -20.09
C ASP A 401 8.45 10.91 -18.80
N MET A 402 9.70 10.42 -18.89
CA MET A 402 10.62 10.35 -17.74
C MET A 402 10.89 11.73 -17.12
N ARG A 403 11.10 12.75 -17.95
CA ARG A 403 11.35 14.12 -17.46
C ARG A 403 10.11 14.70 -16.77
N LYS A 404 8.91 14.40 -17.29
CA LYS A 404 7.65 14.75 -16.62
C LYS A 404 7.47 13.97 -15.30
N ALA A 405 7.78 12.68 -15.27
CA ALA A 405 7.79 11.87 -14.04
C ALA A 405 8.73 12.44 -12.97
N TYR A 406 9.91 12.92 -13.38
CA TYR A 406 10.84 13.58 -12.47
C TYR A 406 10.32 14.92 -11.92
N LYS A 407 9.54 15.67 -12.71
CA LYS A 407 8.86 16.88 -12.21
C LYS A 407 7.89 16.54 -11.07
N VAL A 408 7.13 15.44 -11.19
CA VAL A 408 6.27 14.95 -10.10
C VAL A 408 7.11 14.64 -8.86
N LEU A 409 8.21 13.90 -9.02
CA LEU A 409 9.14 13.61 -7.90
C LEU A 409 9.66 14.88 -7.22
N SER A 410 10.06 15.89 -8.00
CA SER A 410 10.56 17.15 -7.46
C SER A 410 9.49 17.89 -6.65
N GLN A 411 8.24 17.91 -7.12
CA GLN A 411 7.11 18.48 -6.39
C GLN A 411 6.83 17.74 -5.07
N THR A 412 6.80 16.40 -5.10
CA THR A 412 6.62 15.58 -3.89
C THR A 412 7.74 15.80 -2.88
N ARG A 413 8.99 15.97 -3.35
CA ARG A 413 10.14 16.28 -2.48
C ARG A 413 10.03 17.65 -1.83
N ALA A 414 9.52 18.66 -2.54
CA ALA A 414 9.25 19.96 -1.96
C ALA A 414 8.24 19.85 -0.81
N LYS A 415 7.11 19.16 -1.04
CA LYS A 415 6.11 18.87 0.01
C LYS A 415 6.72 18.09 1.19
N ARG A 416 7.52 17.06 0.92
CA ARG A 416 8.22 16.29 1.97
C ARG A 416 9.15 17.17 2.79
N LYS A 417 9.89 18.09 2.15
CA LYS A 417 10.77 19.04 2.84
C LYS A 417 9.98 19.99 3.75
N GLU A 418 8.83 20.48 3.29
CA GLU A 418 7.92 21.30 4.11
C GLU A 418 7.37 20.52 5.31
N ALA A 419 6.95 19.26 5.11
CA ALA A 419 6.52 18.38 6.18
C ALA A 419 7.66 18.11 7.20
N ARG A 420 8.88 17.87 6.73
CA ARG A 420 10.07 17.72 7.58
C ARG A 420 10.34 18.99 8.41
N ASN A 421 10.21 20.16 7.79
CA ASN A 421 10.37 21.43 8.50
C ASN A 421 9.28 21.61 9.57
N SER A 422 8.05 21.17 9.30
CA SER A 422 6.95 21.18 10.27
C SER A 422 7.24 20.27 11.48
N VAL A 423 7.81 19.08 11.24
CA VAL A 423 8.31 18.20 12.31
C VAL A 423 9.39 18.91 13.13
N MET A 424 10.37 19.55 12.48
CA MET A 424 11.42 20.29 13.17
C MET A 424 10.88 21.46 14.00
N GLN A 425 9.90 22.20 13.49
CA GLN A 425 9.23 23.27 14.24
C GLN A 425 8.54 22.73 15.50
N CYS A 426 7.88 21.57 15.40
CA CYS A 426 7.25 20.93 16.55
C CYS A 426 8.28 20.37 17.55
N LEU A 427 9.44 19.93 17.10
CA LEU A 427 10.54 19.45 17.95
C LEU A 427 11.36 20.57 18.58
N GLN A 428 11.36 21.77 17.99
CA GLN A 428 12.22 22.86 18.42
C GLN A 428 12.13 23.19 19.93
N PRO A 429 10.94 23.24 20.57
CA PRO A 429 10.85 23.47 22.01
C PRO A 429 11.53 22.39 22.85
N VAL A 430 11.43 21.11 22.43
CA VAL A 430 12.11 19.98 23.08
C VAL A 430 13.62 20.15 22.96
N LEU A 431 14.10 20.45 21.75
CA LEU A 431 15.52 20.62 21.47
C LEU A 431 16.10 21.84 22.21
N ASP A 432 15.35 22.92 22.34
CA ASP A 432 15.78 24.11 23.08
C ASP A 432 15.84 23.86 24.59
N SER A 433 14.96 23.02 25.14
CA SER A 433 15.04 22.60 26.55
C SER A 433 16.31 21.78 26.87
N MET A 434 16.90 21.14 25.85
CA MET A 434 18.14 20.37 25.96
C MET A 434 19.40 21.21 25.79
N LYS A 435 19.29 22.48 25.36
CA LYS A 435 20.44 23.37 25.23
C LYS A 435 20.81 23.96 26.59
N PRO A 436 22.11 24.02 26.95
CA PRO A 436 22.51 24.68 28.19
C PRO A 436 22.12 26.17 28.15
N PRO A 437 21.73 26.76 29.30
CA PRO A 437 21.46 28.20 29.36
C PRO A 437 22.71 28.96 28.90
N ALA A 438 22.50 29.99 28.09
CA ALA A 438 23.56 30.86 27.59
C ALA A 438 24.21 31.61 28.77
N ASN A 439 25.16 30.99 29.45
CA ASN A 439 25.96 31.64 30.47
C ASN A 439 26.81 32.72 29.78
N GLY A 440 26.58 33.98 30.18
CA GLY A 440 27.26 35.14 29.63
C GLY A 440 28.78 34.95 29.52
N GLY A 441 29.27 34.98 28.29
CA GLY A 441 30.65 35.37 27.97
C GLY A 441 31.80 34.38 28.20
N ARG A 442 31.59 33.14 28.67
CA ARG A 442 32.68 32.13 28.74
C ARG A 442 32.54 31.07 27.66
N LYS A 443 33.36 31.17 26.61
CA LYS A 443 33.55 30.11 25.61
C LYS A 443 34.01 28.82 26.29
N VAL A 444 33.09 27.87 26.45
CA VAL A 444 33.40 26.50 26.84
C VAL A 444 34.13 25.83 25.68
N ARG A 445 35.30 25.25 25.93
CA ARG A 445 36.21 24.69 24.90
C ARG A 445 35.76 23.35 24.32
N ASP A 446 34.70 22.72 24.85
CA ASP A 446 34.10 21.48 24.33
C ASP A 446 32.62 21.40 24.74
N GLU A 447 31.71 21.85 23.87
CA GLU A 447 30.25 21.82 24.10
C GLU A 447 29.72 20.38 24.29
N THR A 448 30.30 19.41 23.57
CA THR A 448 29.86 18.00 23.56
C THR A 448 30.19 17.24 24.86
N LYS A 449 31.21 17.66 25.61
CA LYS A 449 31.56 17.05 26.91
C LYS A 449 30.72 17.60 28.06
N HIS A 450 30.33 18.87 28.01
CA HIS A 450 29.46 19.48 29.04
C HIS A 450 27.99 19.09 28.91
N GLN A 451 27.49 18.79 27.71
CA GLN A 451 26.13 18.26 27.50
C GLN A 451 25.89 16.88 28.13
N ARG A 452 26.93 16.07 28.35
CA ARG A 452 26.82 14.78 29.06
C ARG A 452 26.86 14.91 30.59
N GLN A 453 27.26 16.07 31.11
CA GLN A 453 27.49 16.31 32.54
C GLN A 453 26.40 17.15 33.21
N THR A 454 25.58 17.85 32.42
CA THR A 454 24.44 18.62 32.93
C THR A 454 23.22 17.70 32.96
N GLY A 455 22.90 17.15 34.14
CA GLY A 455 21.75 16.28 34.39
C GLY A 455 20.40 16.99 34.30
N MET A 456 20.18 17.85 33.30
CA MET A 456 18.85 18.37 32.98
C MET A 456 18.08 17.28 32.26
N GLU A 457 17.03 16.78 32.91
CA GLU A 457 16.06 15.89 32.26
C GLU A 457 15.24 16.72 31.25
N PRO A 458 15.20 16.31 29.97
CA PRO A 458 14.38 16.98 28.98
C PRO A 458 12.89 16.89 29.35
N ASP A 459 12.11 17.92 29.03
CA ASP A 459 10.66 17.85 29.20
C ASP A 459 10.04 16.95 28.11
N LEU A 460 10.06 15.64 28.37
CA LEU A 460 9.55 14.62 27.47
C LEU A 460 8.01 14.71 27.29
N LEU A 461 7.29 15.48 28.12
CA LEU A 461 5.86 15.72 27.93
C LEU A 461 5.60 16.51 26.64
N LEU A 462 6.58 17.28 26.16
CA LEU A 462 6.47 18.01 24.89
C LEU A 462 6.46 17.07 23.67
N LEU A 463 7.00 15.86 23.78
CA LEU A 463 6.90 14.83 22.74
C LEU A 463 5.48 14.28 22.59
N GLN A 464 4.62 14.51 23.59
CA GLN A 464 3.22 14.08 23.61
C GLN A 464 2.29 15.11 22.92
N CYS A 465 2.85 16.11 22.23
CA CYS A 465 2.07 17.09 21.48
C CYS A 465 1.35 16.43 20.27
N PRO A 466 0.02 16.59 20.12
CA PRO A 466 -0.72 16.00 18.99
C PRO A 466 -0.27 16.57 17.64
N LEU A 467 0.15 17.83 17.60
CA LEU A 467 0.69 18.47 16.38
C LEU A 467 1.98 17.79 15.91
N LEU A 468 2.84 17.35 16.83
CA LEU A 468 4.05 16.62 16.48
C LEU A 468 3.71 15.26 15.87
N ALA A 469 2.77 14.52 16.48
CA ALA A 469 2.35 13.22 15.96
C ALA A 469 1.71 13.33 14.57
N GLU A 470 0.94 14.39 14.31
CA GLU A 470 0.35 14.64 13.00
C GLU A 470 1.38 15.09 11.95
N ALA A 471 2.32 15.95 12.35
CA ALA A 471 3.43 16.37 11.49
C ALA A 471 4.30 15.17 11.08
N ILE A 472 4.61 14.26 12.01
CA ILE A 472 5.34 13.02 11.73
C ILE A 472 4.53 12.10 10.81
N ASN A 473 3.22 11.97 11.03
CA ASN A 473 2.38 11.15 10.18
C ASN A 473 2.37 11.64 8.72
N THR A 474 2.17 12.95 8.52
CA THR A 474 2.21 13.58 7.19
C THR A 474 3.60 13.41 6.55
N TYR A 475 4.65 13.63 7.33
CA TYR A 475 6.03 13.45 6.87
C TYR A 475 6.33 12.00 6.44
N ASP A 476 5.88 11.00 7.20
CA ASP A 476 6.10 9.58 6.91
C ASP A 476 5.41 9.15 5.61
N LEU A 477 4.17 9.57 5.38
CA LEU A 477 3.45 9.28 4.14
C LEU A 477 4.17 9.88 2.93
N LEU A 478 4.59 11.15 3.02
CA LEU A 478 5.36 11.81 1.95
C LEU A 478 6.75 11.19 1.76
N ARG A 479 7.38 10.73 2.84
CA ARG A 479 8.66 10.01 2.78
C ARG A 479 8.51 8.68 2.04
N LEU A 480 7.43 7.94 2.31
CA LEU A 480 7.09 6.71 1.60
C LEU A 480 6.75 6.98 0.13
N GLU A 481 6.00 8.03 -0.17
CA GLU A 481 5.69 8.42 -1.54
C GLU A 481 6.94 8.80 -2.34
N VAL A 482 7.83 9.63 -1.79
CA VAL A 482 9.10 9.97 -2.44
C VAL A 482 9.94 8.73 -2.68
N PHE A 483 9.97 7.80 -1.72
CA PHE A 483 10.67 6.52 -1.90
C PHE A 483 10.06 5.71 -3.06
N GLN A 484 8.74 5.59 -3.10
CA GLN A 484 8.01 4.89 -4.16
C GLN A 484 8.34 5.47 -5.54
N GLN A 485 8.33 6.80 -5.64
CA GLN A 485 8.63 7.54 -6.87
C GLN A 485 10.09 7.35 -7.32
N ILE A 486 11.06 7.38 -6.40
CA ILE A 486 12.47 7.08 -6.71
C ILE A 486 12.61 5.64 -7.21
N TYR A 487 11.98 4.67 -6.54
CA TYR A 487 12.03 3.26 -6.92
C TYR A 487 11.49 3.03 -8.34
N GLN A 488 10.37 3.67 -8.69
CA GLN A 488 9.82 3.59 -10.03
C GLN A 488 10.74 4.23 -11.08
N LEU A 489 11.30 5.42 -10.81
CA LEU A 489 12.24 6.08 -11.73
C LEU A 489 13.52 5.28 -11.97
N GLN A 490 14.09 4.66 -10.93
CA GLN A 490 15.24 3.75 -11.07
C GLN A 490 14.92 2.60 -12.05
N ARG A 491 13.73 2.00 -11.93
CA ARG A 491 13.29 0.93 -12.83
C ARG A 491 13.05 1.41 -14.26
N ILE A 492 12.48 2.60 -14.42
CA ILE A 492 12.26 3.20 -15.75
C ILE A 492 13.60 3.48 -16.42
N ALA A 493 14.52 4.16 -15.72
CA ALA A 493 15.86 4.49 -16.22
C ALA A 493 16.63 3.23 -16.62
N TYR A 494 16.70 2.23 -15.73
CA TYR A 494 17.36 0.97 -16.02
C TYR A 494 16.73 0.25 -17.22
N SER A 495 15.39 0.21 -17.29
CA SER A 495 14.64 -0.42 -18.37
C SER A 495 14.96 0.20 -19.74
N ILE A 496 15.12 1.52 -19.82
CA ILE A 496 15.46 2.22 -21.08
C ILE A 496 16.90 1.93 -21.48
N ILE A 497 17.85 2.01 -20.54
CA ILE A 497 19.28 1.82 -20.81
C ILE A 497 19.58 0.44 -21.35
N ILE A 498 18.92 -0.62 -20.86
CA ILE A 498 19.14 -1.99 -21.34
C ILE A 498 18.39 -2.30 -22.66
N THR A 499 17.65 -1.35 -23.23
CA THR A 499 16.96 -1.55 -24.50
C THR A 499 17.98 -1.54 -25.64
N ASP A 500 17.88 -2.53 -26.52
CA ASP A 500 18.85 -2.78 -27.58
C ASP A 500 18.59 -1.93 -28.82
N LYS A 501 17.32 -1.61 -29.12
CA LYS A 501 16.92 -0.94 -30.35
C LYS A 501 15.80 0.06 -30.14
N TRP A 502 15.89 1.18 -30.85
CA TRP A 502 14.90 2.26 -30.93
C TRP A 502 14.49 2.47 -32.39
N SER A 503 13.26 2.89 -32.65
CA SER A 503 12.71 3.09 -33.99
C SER A 503 12.93 4.51 -34.52
N ASP A 504 13.11 5.48 -33.61
CA ASP A 504 13.28 6.90 -33.89
C ASP A 504 14.75 7.36 -33.93
N ILE A 505 15.70 6.44 -33.78
CA ILE A 505 17.14 6.73 -33.85
C ILE A 505 17.94 5.53 -34.39
N SER A 506 19.04 5.82 -35.11
CA SER A 506 19.94 4.77 -35.59
C SER A 506 20.64 4.03 -34.44
N PRO A 507 20.95 2.72 -34.57
CA PRO A 507 21.69 1.98 -33.56
C PRO A 507 23.01 2.65 -33.15
N LYS A 508 23.74 3.21 -34.13
CA LYS A 508 24.99 3.93 -33.89
C LYS A 508 24.79 5.19 -33.04
N ALA A 509 23.77 5.99 -33.34
CA ALA A 509 23.48 7.20 -32.57
C ALA A 509 22.91 6.87 -31.18
N TRP A 510 22.16 5.77 -31.02
CA TRP A 510 21.79 5.25 -29.72
C TRP A 510 23.03 4.92 -28.88
N GLU A 511 23.92 4.09 -29.39
CA GLU A 511 25.05 3.56 -28.63
C GLU A 511 26.13 4.61 -28.33
N LEU A 512 26.41 5.51 -29.28
CA LEU A 512 27.51 6.47 -29.17
C LEU A 512 27.11 7.85 -28.65
N GLN A 513 25.82 8.22 -28.69
CA GLN A 513 25.38 9.57 -28.33
C GLN A 513 24.29 9.55 -27.26
N GLU A 514 23.14 8.93 -27.55
CA GLU A 514 21.97 9.05 -26.67
C GLU A 514 22.06 8.20 -25.40
N ARG A 515 22.63 7.00 -25.49
CA ARG A 515 22.80 6.11 -24.33
C ARG A 515 23.82 6.68 -23.33
N PRO A 516 25.00 7.18 -23.72
CA PRO A 516 25.89 7.92 -22.82
C PRO A 516 25.20 9.12 -22.14
N LYS A 517 24.46 9.94 -22.90
CA LYS A 517 23.70 11.07 -22.35
C LYS A 517 22.66 10.63 -21.31
N LEU A 518 21.95 9.53 -21.56
CA LEU A 518 21.01 8.98 -20.58
C LEU A 518 21.69 8.41 -19.34
N LEU A 519 22.84 7.76 -19.50
CA LEU A 519 23.63 7.26 -18.38
C LEU A 519 24.10 8.42 -17.49
N GLU A 520 24.48 9.55 -18.09
CA GLU A 520 24.81 10.78 -17.38
C GLU A 520 23.58 11.42 -16.72
N GLU A 521 22.54 11.71 -17.50
CA GLU A 521 21.30 12.38 -17.07
C GLU A 521 20.66 11.67 -15.87
N TRP A 522 20.69 10.33 -15.85
CA TRP A 522 20.06 9.49 -14.83
C TRP A 522 21.06 8.78 -13.91
N LYS A 523 22.33 9.19 -13.88
CA LYS A 523 23.39 8.49 -13.13
C LYS A 523 23.05 8.19 -11.68
N ASP A 524 22.37 9.12 -11.01
CA ASP A 524 21.97 8.97 -9.60
C ASP A 524 20.89 7.91 -9.39
N PHE A 525 20.09 7.61 -10.43
CA PHE A 525 19.02 6.60 -10.42
C PHE A 525 19.48 5.23 -10.93
N LEU A 526 20.78 5.07 -11.15
CA LEU A 526 21.37 3.85 -11.63
C LEU A 526 22.43 3.39 -10.64
N PRO A 527 22.63 2.08 -10.51
CA PRO A 527 23.74 1.60 -9.69
C PRO A 527 25.08 2.04 -10.31
N GLU A 528 26.17 1.97 -9.55
CA GLU A 528 27.50 2.26 -10.08
C GLU A 528 27.97 1.14 -10.99
N ARG A 529 27.72 -0.10 -10.58
CA ARG A 529 27.93 -1.29 -11.39
C ARG A 529 26.75 -1.53 -12.31
N ASN A 530 26.96 -1.29 -13.60
CA ASN A 530 26.02 -1.61 -14.67
C ASN A 530 26.74 -2.33 -15.79
N ARG A 531 26.08 -3.36 -16.32
CA ARG A 531 26.54 -4.10 -17.48
C ARG A 531 25.52 -3.96 -18.60
N TYR A 532 25.98 -3.65 -19.80
CA TYR A 532 25.13 -3.68 -20.97
C TYR A 532 25.88 -4.09 -22.23
N GLU A 533 25.13 -4.64 -23.17
CA GLU A 533 25.63 -5.03 -24.48
C GLU A 533 25.70 -3.81 -25.38
N TYR A 534 26.83 -3.68 -26.09
CA TYR A 534 27.12 -2.65 -27.07
C TYR A 534 27.15 -3.31 -28.45
N ARG A 535 26.30 -2.84 -29.38
CA ARG A 535 26.05 -3.53 -30.66
C ARG A 535 26.35 -2.66 -31.89
N ASP A 536 27.55 -2.07 -31.95
CA ASP A 536 28.09 -1.42 -33.17
C ASP A 536 29.22 -2.29 -33.75
N GLY A 537 28.91 -3.10 -34.77
CA GLY A 537 29.82 -4.12 -35.31
C GLY A 537 29.75 -5.44 -34.52
N ASP A 538 30.85 -5.87 -33.92
CA ASP A 538 30.90 -7.03 -33.02
C ASP A 538 30.19 -6.72 -31.68
N VAL A 539 29.48 -7.70 -31.12
CA VAL A 539 28.77 -7.52 -29.84
C VAL A 539 29.79 -7.44 -28.70
N GLY A 540 30.04 -6.22 -28.24
CA GLY A 540 30.85 -5.92 -27.07
C GLY A 540 30.01 -5.82 -25.79
N ILE A 541 30.68 -5.83 -24.63
CA ILE A 541 30.03 -5.65 -23.33
C ILE A 541 30.75 -4.54 -22.60
N ILE A 542 30.00 -3.51 -22.21
CA ILE A 542 30.49 -2.46 -21.32
C ILE A 542 30.07 -2.84 -19.90
N ASP A 543 31.05 -3.00 -19.02
CA ASP A 543 30.84 -3.30 -17.59
C ASP A 543 31.43 -2.15 -16.75
N PHE A 544 30.57 -1.26 -16.28
CA PHE A 544 30.92 -0.25 -15.31
C PHE A 544 31.21 -0.95 -13.99
N GLN A 545 32.37 -0.67 -13.39
CA GLN A 545 32.69 -1.16 -12.06
C GLN A 545 32.21 -0.16 -11.01
N GLY A 546 31.78 -0.68 -9.87
CA GLY A 546 31.23 0.11 -8.79
C GLY A 546 30.81 -0.73 -7.60
N GLU A 547 30.62 -0.08 -6.46
CA GLU A 547 30.26 -0.76 -5.22
C GLU A 547 28.77 -1.11 -5.19
N THR A 548 27.92 -0.23 -5.73
CA THR A 548 26.48 -0.49 -5.82
C THR A 548 26.13 -1.22 -7.11
N ASN A 549 25.21 -2.19 -7.05
CA ASN A 549 24.67 -2.90 -8.21
C ASN A 549 23.12 -2.86 -8.16
N ALA A 550 22.45 -3.40 -9.18
CA ALA A 550 20.98 -3.41 -9.24
C ALA A 550 20.30 -4.15 -8.07
N LYS A 551 21.05 -4.90 -7.26
CA LYS A 551 20.59 -5.61 -6.05
C LYS A 551 21.08 -4.93 -4.76
N SER A 552 21.74 -3.76 -4.84
CA SER A 552 22.17 -3.01 -3.66
C SER A 552 20.98 -2.26 -3.05
N ARG A 553 20.97 -2.18 -1.71
CA ARG A 553 19.92 -1.49 -0.94
C ARG A 553 19.88 0.01 -1.21
N HIS A 554 21.02 0.64 -1.42
CA HIS A 554 21.10 2.05 -1.79
C HIS A 554 21.90 2.12 -3.09
N MET A 555 21.28 2.65 -4.15
CA MET A 555 21.97 2.87 -5.42
C MET A 555 22.89 4.09 -5.37
N SER A 556 22.61 5.06 -4.50
CA SER A 556 23.49 6.19 -4.19
C SER A 556 24.23 5.99 -2.86
N GLN A 557 25.56 6.05 -2.87
CA GLN A 557 26.38 5.94 -1.66
C GLN A 557 26.63 7.27 -0.93
N HIS A 558 26.50 8.39 -1.62
CA HIS A 558 26.98 9.68 -1.12
C HIS A 558 26.07 10.35 -0.08
N GLY A 559 24.99 9.70 0.34
CA GLY A 559 24.10 10.25 1.36
C GLY A 559 23.30 11.48 0.94
N ARG A 560 23.22 11.74 -0.37
CA ARG A 560 22.47 12.85 -0.95
C ARG A 560 21.31 12.31 -1.77
N ILE A 561 20.29 13.15 -1.96
CA ILE A 561 19.13 12.79 -2.78
C ILE A 561 19.54 12.52 -4.24
N HIS A 562 18.77 11.68 -4.91
CA HIS A 562 18.99 11.36 -6.32
C HIS A 562 18.55 12.55 -7.18
N ALA A 563 19.45 13.18 -7.93
CA ALA A 563 19.14 14.30 -8.81
C ALA A 563 19.34 13.94 -10.28
N ARG A 564 18.44 14.41 -11.13
CA ARG A 564 18.62 14.36 -12.59
C ARG A 564 19.72 15.35 -12.98
N ARG A 565 20.53 15.01 -13.97
CA ARG A 565 21.64 15.85 -14.47
C ARG A 565 21.33 16.42 -15.86
N MET A 566 21.94 17.53 -16.22
CA MET A 566 21.84 18.12 -17.57
C MET A 566 22.93 17.52 -18.46
N PRO A 567 22.60 16.69 -19.48
CA PRO A 567 23.61 15.95 -20.25
C PRO A 567 24.28 16.77 -21.37
N ASP A 568 23.81 18.00 -21.64
CA ASP A 568 24.24 18.81 -22.80
C ASP A 568 24.83 20.18 -22.39
N GLU A 569 25.18 20.37 -21.11
CA GLU A 569 25.79 21.62 -20.61
C GLU A 569 27.32 21.57 -20.66
N SER A 570 27.96 22.75 -20.65
CA SER A 570 29.43 22.87 -20.64
C SER A 570 30.06 22.27 -19.38
N GLU A 571 29.31 22.25 -18.27
CA GLU A 571 29.68 21.54 -17.05
C GLU A 571 29.03 20.16 -17.03
N LEU A 572 29.83 19.12 -17.28
CA LEU A 572 29.37 17.73 -17.16
C LEU A 572 28.89 17.45 -15.73
N PHE A 573 27.87 16.61 -15.63
CA PHE A 573 27.30 16.13 -14.36
C PHE A 573 26.64 17.20 -13.47
N HIS A 574 26.26 18.36 -14.01
CA HIS A 574 25.53 19.38 -13.28
C HIS A 574 24.10 18.90 -12.93
N PRO A 575 23.71 18.84 -11.64
CA PRO A 575 22.37 18.40 -11.24
C PRO A 575 21.34 19.52 -11.44
N ILE A 576 20.15 19.18 -11.94
CA ILE A 576 19.07 20.16 -12.17
C ILE A 576 18.44 20.68 -10.87
N GLU A 577 18.59 19.93 -9.78
CA GLU A 577 18.19 20.35 -8.45
C GLU A 577 19.38 20.24 -7.48
N PRO A 578 19.47 21.12 -6.47
CA PRO A 578 20.54 21.04 -5.49
C PRO A 578 20.58 19.67 -4.82
N LYS A 579 21.75 19.03 -4.84
CA LYS A 579 21.99 17.76 -4.13
C LYS A 579 22.03 18.01 -2.63
N VAL A 580 20.86 18.05 -2.01
CA VAL A 580 20.69 18.14 -0.56
C VAL A 580 20.92 16.79 0.11
N LEU A 581 21.19 16.84 1.41
CA LEU A 581 21.36 15.67 2.26
C LEU A 581 20.08 14.81 2.24
N ASP A 582 20.26 13.49 2.19
CA ASP A 582 19.15 12.55 2.35
C ASP A 582 18.58 12.67 3.77
N ASP A 583 17.26 12.58 3.89
CA ASP A 583 16.56 12.73 5.17
C ASP A 583 17.03 11.73 6.22
N ARG A 584 17.43 10.51 5.81
CA ARG A 584 17.99 9.53 6.76
C ARG A 584 19.21 10.10 7.47
N ILE A 585 20.13 10.71 6.72
CA ILE A 585 21.35 11.27 7.30
C ILE A 585 21.03 12.55 8.07
N PHE A 586 20.07 13.36 7.60
CA PHE A 586 19.59 14.51 8.36
C PHE A 586 19.14 14.11 9.78
N TRP A 587 18.33 13.06 9.91
CA TRP A 587 17.86 12.57 11.21
C TRP A 587 18.98 11.89 12.02
N GLU A 588 19.90 11.17 11.38
CA GLU A 588 21.09 10.62 12.06
C GLU A 588 21.99 11.73 12.64
N ILE A 589 22.16 12.86 11.92
CA ILE A 589 22.89 14.02 12.42
C ILE A 589 22.17 14.62 13.63
N LEU A 590 20.84 14.77 13.56
CA LEU A 590 20.06 15.30 14.68
C LEU A 590 20.24 14.45 15.96
N LEU A 591 20.21 13.12 15.85
CA LEU A 591 20.48 12.24 17.01
C LEU A 591 21.91 12.37 17.53
N ARG A 592 22.89 12.62 16.67
CA ARG A 592 24.28 12.84 17.11
C ARG A 592 24.44 14.17 17.84
N GLU A 593 23.72 15.19 17.41
CA GLU A 593 23.69 16.51 18.06
C GLU A 593 22.94 16.48 19.40
N TYR A 594 21.87 15.68 19.50
CA TYR A 594 21.04 15.53 20.69
C TYR A 594 20.98 14.06 21.14
N PRO A 595 22.06 13.52 21.73
CA PRO A 595 22.11 12.10 22.13
C PRO A 595 21.15 11.74 23.28
N GLN A 596 20.56 12.75 23.94
CA GLN A 596 19.54 12.60 24.98
C GLN A 596 18.14 12.33 24.39
N LEU A 597 17.94 12.59 23.10
CA LEU A 597 16.69 12.32 22.40
C LEU A 597 16.54 10.81 22.22
N ASP A 598 15.59 10.20 22.92
CA ASP A 598 15.33 8.76 22.80
C ASP A 598 14.55 8.45 21.50
N PRO A 599 15.17 7.79 20.50
CA PRO A 599 14.50 7.45 19.26
C PRO A 599 13.51 6.30 19.41
N SER A 600 13.37 5.66 20.57
CA SER A 600 12.42 4.58 20.80
C SER A 600 11.04 5.06 21.26
N VAL A 601 10.94 6.32 21.70
CA VAL A 601 9.71 6.93 22.23
C VAL A 601 8.76 7.34 21.11
N SER A 602 7.47 7.07 21.26
CA SER A 602 6.43 7.54 20.33
C SER A 602 6.16 9.05 20.53
N PRO A 603 5.96 9.84 19.46
CA PRO A 603 5.89 9.45 18.04
C PRO A 603 7.25 9.44 17.29
N LEU A 604 8.36 9.75 17.97
CA LEU A 604 9.69 9.87 17.36
C LEU A 604 10.21 8.57 16.73
N ASN A 605 9.88 7.43 17.33
CA ASN A 605 10.24 6.10 16.83
C ASN A 605 9.91 5.89 15.36
N ARG A 606 8.85 6.51 14.85
CA ARG A 606 8.47 6.42 13.43
C ARG A 606 9.49 7.08 12.48
N ILE A 607 10.14 8.17 12.90
CA ILE A 607 11.18 8.85 12.12
C ILE A 607 12.38 7.91 11.88
N TYR A 608 12.72 7.13 12.90
CA TYR A 608 13.93 6.29 12.92
C TYR A 608 13.69 4.84 12.51
N SER A 609 12.44 4.35 12.57
CA SER A 609 12.07 2.97 12.21
C SER A 609 11.60 2.77 10.77
N PHE A 610 11.58 3.83 9.94
CA PHE A 610 11.14 3.77 8.55
C PHE A 610 11.86 2.68 7.71
N GLN A 611 13.12 2.42 8.01
CA GLN A 611 13.93 1.39 7.34
C GLN A 611 14.68 0.54 8.37
N VAL A 612 14.46 -0.78 8.34
CA VAL A 612 15.12 -1.74 9.23
C VAL A 612 16.63 -1.75 8.97
N GLU A 613 17.47 -1.75 10.00
CA GLU A 613 18.92 -1.82 9.80
C GLU A 613 19.37 -3.10 9.09
N HIS A 614 20.48 -3.01 8.33
CA HIS A 614 21.00 -4.13 7.55
C HIS A 614 21.87 -5.07 8.42
N THR A 615 21.24 -5.72 9.39
CA THR A 615 21.89 -6.64 10.34
C THR A 615 22.59 -7.80 9.63
N LYS A 616 23.58 -8.41 10.29
CA LYS A 616 24.27 -9.61 9.75
C LYS A 616 23.27 -10.75 9.47
N GLU A 617 22.27 -10.92 10.32
CA GLU A 617 21.19 -11.89 10.13
C GLU A 617 20.37 -11.59 8.87
N LEU A 618 19.94 -10.34 8.67
CA LEU A 618 19.20 -9.94 7.48
C LEU A 618 20.04 -10.17 6.20
N ARG A 619 21.32 -9.82 6.22
CA ARG A 619 22.26 -10.09 5.10
C ARG A 619 22.33 -11.57 4.78
N GLU A 620 22.40 -12.41 5.81
CA GLU A 620 22.51 -13.86 5.65
C GLU A 620 21.21 -14.46 5.09
N LYS A 621 20.05 -14.04 5.62
CA LYS A 621 18.75 -14.45 5.06
C LYS A 621 18.61 -14.00 3.60
N LEU A 622 19.03 -12.77 3.27
CA LEU A 622 18.99 -12.24 1.90
C LEU A 622 19.98 -12.96 0.96
N ARG A 623 21.10 -13.46 1.51
CA ARG A 623 22.05 -14.31 0.77
C ARG A 623 21.43 -15.67 0.46
N LYS A 624 20.79 -16.33 1.44
CA LYS A 624 20.10 -17.61 1.26
C LYS A 624 18.94 -17.54 0.26
N LEU A 625 18.24 -16.41 0.17
CA LEU A 625 17.22 -16.15 -0.85
C LEU A 625 17.77 -16.21 -2.29
N LYS A 626 19.05 -15.88 -2.49
CA LYS A 626 19.68 -15.84 -3.82
C LYS A 626 20.08 -17.23 -4.32
N THR A 627 20.30 -18.19 -3.43
CA THR A 627 20.57 -19.59 -3.78
C THR A 627 19.27 -20.35 -4.00
N ARG A 628 19.24 -21.28 -4.94
CA ARG A 628 18.20 -22.33 -4.94
C ARG A 628 18.45 -23.11 -3.64
N VAL A 629 17.55 -22.98 -2.68
CA VAL A 629 17.65 -23.71 -1.41
C VAL A 629 17.03 -25.06 -1.67
N ASP A 630 17.84 -26.11 -1.59
CA ASP A 630 17.35 -27.48 -1.57
C ASP A 630 16.91 -27.77 -0.14
N TYR A 631 15.60 -27.94 0.05
CA TYR A 631 15.07 -28.43 1.32
C TYR A 631 15.18 -29.96 1.34
N PRO A 632 15.32 -30.58 2.52
CA PRO A 632 15.15 -32.02 2.68
C PRO A 632 13.85 -32.48 2.02
N GLU A 633 13.81 -33.66 1.41
CA GLU A 633 12.65 -34.19 0.68
C GLU A 633 11.38 -34.17 1.54
N GLU A 634 11.52 -34.48 2.83
CA GLU A 634 10.50 -34.45 3.89
C GLU A 634 9.83 -33.06 4.09
N HIS A 635 10.49 -31.97 3.69
CA HIS A 635 10.05 -30.62 4.02
C HIS A 635 8.83 -30.24 3.13
N PRO A 636 7.77 -29.61 3.68
CA PRO A 636 6.58 -29.24 2.91
C PRO A 636 6.86 -28.30 1.71
N LEU A 637 8.00 -27.61 1.74
CA LEU A 637 8.46 -26.69 0.69
C LEU A 637 9.63 -27.26 -0.15
N SER A 638 9.93 -28.56 -0.05
CA SER A 638 10.89 -29.25 -0.91
C SER A 638 10.47 -29.15 -2.38
N GLN A 639 11.42 -29.26 -3.30
CA GLN A 639 11.08 -29.22 -4.74
C GLN A 639 10.15 -30.37 -5.15
N GLU A 640 10.16 -31.46 -4.40
CA GLU A 640 9.30 -32.63 -4.59
C GLU A 640 7.88 -32.36 -4.10
N ASN A 641 7.71 -31.78 -2.91
CA ASN A 641 6.40 -31.47 -2.31
C ASN A 641 5.80 -30.14 -2.80
N ASN A 642 6.64 -29.20 -3.26
CA ASN A 642 6.22 -27.90 -3.76
C ASN A 642 7.10 -27.44 -4.93
N SER A 643 7.03 -28.19 -6.03
CA SER A 643 7.68 -27.90 -7.32
C SER A 643 7.35 -26.51 -7.91
N SER A 644 6.40 -25.80 -7.32
CA SER A 644 5.87 -24.52 -7.79
C SER A 644 6.07 -23.33 -6.85
N GLY A 645 6.66 -23.52 -5.66
CA GLY A 645 6.84 -22.48 -4.63
C GLY A 645 7.76 -21.33 -5.05
N GLY A 646 8.68 -21.58 -6.00
CA GLY A 646 9.46 -20.54 -6.68
C GLY A 646 10.21 -19.58 -5.76
N PHE A 647 10.18 -18.29 -6.08
CA PHE A 647 10.85 -17.24 -5.29
C PHE A 647 10.13 -16.90 -3.98
N TYR A 648 8.80 -16.99 -3.93
CA TYR A 648 8.00 -16.54 -2.78
C TYR A 648 7.84 -17.62 -1.71
N GLY A 649 7.80 -18.90 -2.08
CA GLY A 649 7.96 -19.99 -1.12
C GLY A 649 9.30 -19.95 -0.39
N ARG A 650 10.36 -19.41 -1.04
CA ARG A 650 11.66 -19.16 -0.38
C ARG A 650 11.65 -17.96 0.56
N ILE A 651 10.96 -16.87 0.21
CA ILE A 651 10.71 -15.74 1.14
C ILE A 651 10.07 -16.30 2.41
N HIS A 652 9.03 -17.11 2.24
CA HIS A 652 8.29 -17.73 3.32
C HIS A 652 9.14 -18.64 4.23
N ALA A 653 9.84 -19.59 3.62
CA ALA A 653 10.69 -20.52 4.35
C ALA A 653 11.85 -19.86 5.11
N LEU A 654 12.26 -18.65 4.71
CA LEU A 654 13.32 -17.90 5.38
C LEU A 654 12.78 -16.92 6.44
N GLY A 655 11.47 -16.93 6.70
CA GLY A 655 10.79 -16.10 7.69
C GLY A 655 10.87 -14.61 7.36
N PHE A 656 10.76 -14.28 6.07
CA PHE A 656 10.70 -12.88 5.60
C PHE A 656 9.28 -12.34 5.52
N ASP A 657 8.30 -13.21 5.31
CA ASP A 657 6.96 -12.92 5.78
C ASP A 657 6.96 -13.10 7.30
N ALA A 658 6.09 -12.38 8.00
CA ALA A 658 5.83 -12.65 9.41
C ALA A 658 5.66 -14.16 9.57
N LYS A 659 6.33 -14.76 10.59
CA LYS A 659 6.33 -16.22 10.82
C LYS A 659 4.93 -16.74 10.45
N PRO A 660 4.76 -17.71 9.54
CA PRO A 660 3.45 -18.03 8.96
C PRO A 660 2.35 -18.27 10.01
N GLN A 661 2.71 -18.89 11.13
CA GLN A 661 1.89 -19.09 12.33
C GLN A 661 1.47 -17.80 13.11
N ASN A 662 2.06 -16.66 12.77
CA ASN A 662 1.88 -15.35 13.43
C ASN A 662 1.26 -14.30 12.52
N SER A 663 1.21 -14.50 11.20
CA SER A 663 0.54 -13.56 10.32
C SER A 663 -0.93 -13.93 10.21
N ILE A 664 -1.79 -12.94 10.40
CA ILE A 664 -3.24 -13.15 10.50
C ILE A 664 -3.86 -13.59 9.17
N PHE A 665 -3.17 -13.32 8.06
CA PHE A 665 -3.54 -13.79 6.73
C PHE A 665 -3.42 -15.31 6.57
N TRP A 666 -2.80 -15.99 7.54
CA TRP A 666 -2.53 -17.43 7.53
C TRP A 666 -3.06 -18.18 8.76
N ARG A 667 -3.69 -17.49 9.73
CA ARG A 667 -4.32 -18.14 10.87
C ARG A 667 -5.73 -18.60 10.49
N ASP A 668 -5.85 -19.86 10.09
CA ASP A 668 -7.14 -20.55 9.94
C ASP A 668 -7.78 -20.90 11.30
N SER A 669 -7.05 -20.70 12.41
CA SER A 669 -7.52 -20.94 13.78
C SER A 669 -7.86 -19.63 14.49
N ASN A 670 -9.05 -19.61 15.10
CA ASN A 670 -9.66 -18.53 15.88
C ASN A 670 -8.64 -17.58 16.58
N PRO A 671 -8.53 -16.30 16.18
CA PRO A 671 -7.63 -15.33 16.79
C PRO A 671 -8.09 -14.83 18.17
N TRP A 672 -9.27 -15.22 18.62
CA TRP A 672 -9.83 -14.85 19.93
C TRP A 672 -9.36 -15.74 21.11
N CYS A 673 -8.32 -16.56 20.90
CA CYS A 673 -7.72 -17.41 21.93
C CYS A 673 -6.42 -16.83 22.47
#